data_AF-A0A2D8EWB9-F1
#
_entry.id   AF-A0A2D8EWB9-F1
#
_cell.length_a   1.000
_cell.length_b   1.000
_cell.length_c   1.000
_cell.angle_alpha   90.00
_cell.angle_beta   90.00
_cell.angle_gamma   90.00
#
_symmetry.space_group_name_H-M   'P 1'
#
loop_
_entity.id
_entity.type
_entity.pdbx_description
1 polymer ?
#
loop_
_entity_poly.entity_id
_entity_poly.type
_entity_poly.pdbx_seq_one_letter_code
_entity_poly.pdbx_strand_id
1 'polypeptide(L)'
;MSGTFGENSLNFFSGTKEFYPHKIDQSLRFEDAVNAYLTRTPSSAGNQKTFTYSCWVKLAHLGTSRTLLAQHTSGTNTFVFRFDGSNNLQVENYVGSYQLHLVTDAEFRDFSAWYNIVLRIDTTQSTNTDRARLYVNGTEQTSFSSSTYPSLNTDLKINSTNAHHIGARTSSSFNFDGYLADINFIDGQSLAPTSFGETKAGIWIPKDTSGLTFGTNGFRLQFQDSSAVGDDTSGNGNDFSSNGFATNDVMPDSPTNNFCTYNPLERNASGQSYQFIARGNLNVADYVSTDALLTIAGTMAMRSGKWYFEILRTAAINGGYWGIIREDKFAGQNSIGTTGTSSGDYAYYVQFNGSLITNGSTTSSFTSAFSTDDIIQVAYDADTGKVWFGRNNTWGGSGDPANGTNAAATVDSYSDYGYKVYTAVIGSASSYEQATLNCGQDSSFAGEITAGGNADAKGIGDFKYAPPSGFLALCSANLPNPGIDPAKDEEPADYFNTVLYTGNGSGSQAITGVGFQPDWVWAKARSITYSHRWYDNVRGASKALYSSSTNAESTENGVTSFDSDGFTAGHAGTNGSGQTFVAWNWLAGGTAASNTDGSITSSVSANTEAGFSVLTYTGTGSTATVGHGLNSAPDFIIVKSRDNSRNWRVYNSISGATKYLGLNQTNAQADSDAFWNDTEPTSSVFTVETATTVNGSSEDYVAYCFHSVDGYSKVGSYTGNGSTDGAFVYTGFRPAWLMIKSYDQTRNWTIFDNKRTPFNLMNGHLHANASVSDQTGDDEIDFLSNGFKFRSGDADSNYSNFNYIYLAFAEQPFKYSNAR
;
A
#
# COMPACT_ATOMS: atom_id res chain seq x y z
N MET A 1 -54.85 -30.91 9.02
CA MET A 1 -53.50 -31.11 8.46
C MET A 1 -52.98 -29.76 8.03
N SER A 2 -52.09 -29.21 8.86
CA SER A 2 -51.36 -27.97 8.65
C SER A 2 -50.28 -28.18 7.60
N GLY A 3 -50.25 -27.31 6.58
CA GLY A 3 -49.18 -27.23 5.60
C GLY A 3 -49.07 -25.79 5.12
N THR A 4 -48.23 -25.02 5.81
CA THR A 4 -47.77 -23.69 5.43
C THR A 4 -46.89 -23.80 4.19
N PHE A 5 -47.31 -23.19 3.08
CA PHE A 5 -46.42 -22.89 1.96
C PHE A 5 -45.54 -21.71 2.37
N GLY A 6 -44.23 -21.95 2.43
CA GLY A 6 -43.23 -20.95 2.74
C GLY A 6 -43.18 -19.87 1.65
N GLU A 7 -43.21 -18.62 2.09
CA GLU A 7 -42.92 -17.47 1.26
C GLU A 7 -41.43 -17.49 0.90
N ASN A 8 -41.13 -17.66 -0.39
CA ASN A 8 -39.83 -17.30 -0.95
C ASN A 8 -39.72 -15.77 -0.94
N SER A 9 -39.13 -15.21 0.12
CA SER A 9 -38.68 -13.82 0.11
C SER A 9 -37.49 -13.70 -0.84
N LEU A 10 -37.79 -13.32 -2.09
CA LEU A 10 -36.83 -12.72 -3.01
C LEU A 10 -36.29 -11.44 -2.37
N ASN A 11 -35.15 -11.55 -1.69
CA ASN A 11 -34.36 -10.42 -1.25
C ASN A 11 -33.74 -9.74 -2.49
N PHE A 12 -34.48 -8.82 -3.09
CA PHE A 12 -33.90 -7.76 -3.90
C PHE A 12 -33.17 -6.78 -2.98
N PHE A 13 -31.97 -7.16 -2.52
CA PHE A 13 -30.99 -6.15 -2.14
C PHE A 13 -30.44 -5.55 -3.45
N SER A 14 -30.48 -4.23 -3.54
CA SER A 14 -29.88 -3.42 -4.61
C SER A 14 -28.50 -3.95 -4.98
N GLY A 15 -28.37 -4.47 -6.19
CA GLY A 15 -27.17 -5.16 -6.67
C GLY A 15 -25.95 -4.25 -6.72
N THR A 16 -25.09 -4.34 -5.71
CA THR A 16 -23.65 -4.15 -5.91
C THR A 16 -23.15 -5.39 -6.64
N LYS A 17 -22.82 -5.24 -7.93
CA LYS A 17 -22.13 -6.28 -8.70
C LYS A 17 -20.86 -6.68 -7.94
N GLU A 18 -20.63 -7.97 -7.71
CA GLU A 18 -19.41 -8.43 -7.06
C GLU A 18 -18.16 -7.91 -7.81
N PHE A 19 -17.15 -7.44 -7.06
CA PHE A 19 -15.92 -6.93 -7.68
C PHE A 19 -15.19 -8.03 -8.45
N TYR A 20 -15.01 -9.21 -7.83
CA TYR A 20 -14.35 -10.37 -8.42
C TYR A 20 -15.36 -11.27 -9.15
N PRO A 21 -15.29 -11.40 -10.50
CA PRO A 21 -16.13 -12.34 -11.24
C PRO A 21 -15.79 -13.80 -10.94
N HIS A 22 -14.51 -14.07 -10.64
CA HIS A 22 -14.01 -15.35 -10.16
C HIS A 22 -13.35 -15.16 -8.80
N LYS A 23 -13.74 -15.99 -7.83
CA LYS A 23 -13.20 -15.96 -6.48
C LYS A 23 -12.20 -17.07 -6.24
N ILE A 24 -11.17 -16.71 -5.49
CA ILE A 24 -10.25 -17.64 -4.85
C ILE A 24 -10.48 -17.45 -3.36
N ASP A 25 -11.16 -18.39 -2.73
CA ASP A 25 -11.63 -18.24 -1.35
C ASP A 25 -10.58 -18.60 -0.29
N GLN A 26 -9.45 -19.19 -0.71
CA GLN A 26 -8.45 -19.72 0.20
C GLN A 26 -7.06 -19.85 -0.44
N SER A 27 -6.06 -20.04 0.41
CA SER A 27 -4.67 -20.31 0.08
C SER A 27 -4.08 -21.40 0.95
N LEU A 28 -2.87 -21.85 0.63
CA LEU A 28 -2.07 -22.71 1.48
C LEU A 28 -0.89 -21.91 2.04
N ARG A 29 -0.76 -21.90 3.36
CA ARG A 29 0.36 -21.31 4.09
C ARG A 29 1.54 -22.28 4.12
N PHE A 30 2.69 -21.82 3.65
CA PHE A 30 3.96 -22.54 3.69
C PHE A 30 4.85 -21.93 4.77
N GLU A 31 5.47 -22.79 5.56
CA GLU A 31 6.36 -22.41 6.66
C GLU A 31 7.73 -23.06 6.49
N ASP A 32 8.77 -22.24 6.47
CA ASP A 32 10.14 -22.73 6.33
C ASP A 32 10.61 -23.53 7.57
N ALA A 33 10.13 -23.14 8.76
CA ALA A 33 10.46 -23.76 10.04
C ALA A 33 10.12 -25.26 10.13
N VAL A 34 9.11 -25.72 9.38
CA VAL A 34 8.70 -27.14 9.31
C VAL A 34 9.04 -27.78 7.96
N ASN A 35 9.80 -27.07 7.11
CA ASN A 35 10.10 -27.46 5.75
C ASN A 35 8.83 -27.80 4.96
N ALA A 36 7.81 -26.93 4.98
CA ALA A 36 6.58 -27.16 4.25
C ALA A 36 6.85 -27.22 2.73
N TYR A 37 6.42 -28.29 2.05
CA TYR A 37 6.51 -28.40 0.60
C TYR A 37 5.54 -29.45 0.03
N LEU A 38 5.21 -29.30 -1.25
CA LEU A 38 4.53 -30.33 -2.04
C LEU A 38 5.52 -30.97 -3.00
N THR A 39 5.47 -32.29 -3.19
CA THR A 39 6.37 -33.00 -4.11
C THR A 39 5.65 -34.04 -4.96
N ARG A 40 6.09 -34.16 -6.21
CA ARG A 40 5.64 -35.18 -7.16
C ARG A 40 6.81 -35.61 -8.04
N THR A 41 6.88 -36.88 -8.40
CA THR A 41 7.77 -37.36 -9.47
C THR A 41 6.92 -37.79 -10.66
N PRO A 42 6.98 -37.11 -11.80
CA PRO A 42 6.24 -37.51 -13.00
C PRO A 42 6.59 -38.93 -13.45
N SER A 43 5.57 -39.72 -13.83
CA SER A 43 5.74 -41.08 -14.33
C SER A 43 6.36 -41.15 -15.73
N SER A 44 6.28 -40.05 -16.48
CA SER A 44 6.88 -39.85 -17.80
C SER A 44 7.26 -38.39 -17.98
N ALA A 45 8.25 -38.10 -18.84
CA ALA A 45 8.58 -36.74 -19.19
C ALA A 45 7.44 -36.08 -20.00
N GLY A 46 7.16 -34.81 -19.71
CA GLY A 46 6.25 -33.97 -20.49
C GLY A 46 7.04 -33.10 -21.48
N ASN A 47 6.45 -31.99 -21.92
CA ASN A 47 7.15 -31.00 -22.74
C ASN A 47 8.16 -30.18 -21.91
N GLN A 48 9.45 -30.39 -22.16
CA GLN A 48 10.56 -29.68 -21.49
C GLN A 48 10.96 -28.37 -22.20
N LYS A 49 10.33 -28.06 -23.34
CA LYS A 49 10.62 -26.88 -24.18
C LYS A 49 9.56 -25.80 -24.08
N THR A 50 8.30 -26.18 -23.85
CA THR A 50 7.15 -25.28 -23.88
C THR A 50 6.21 -25.59 -22.73
N PHE A 51 6.04 -24.64 -21.80
CA PHE A 51 5.15 -24.76 -20.65
C PHE A 51 4.87 -23.39 -20.02
N THR A 52 3.88 -23.32 -19.14
CA THR A 52 3.54 -22.12 -18.36
C THR A 52 3.30 -22.47 -16.91
N TYR A 53 3.84 -21.68 -15.99
CA TYR A 53 3.50 -21.74 -14.57
C TYR A 53 2.83 -20.44 -14.15
N SER A 54 1.74 -20.52 -13.39
CA SER A 54 1.11 -19.37 -12.74
C SER A 54 0.73 -19.69 -11.30
N CYS A 55 0.86 -18.73 -10.41
CA CYS A 55 0.29 -18.79 -9.07
C CYS A 55 -0.03 -17.39 -8.56
N TRP A 56 -0.93 -17.32 -7.58
CA TRP A 56 -1.02 -16.18 -6.69
C TRP A 56 -0.12 -16.42 -5.47
N VAL A 57 0.60 -15.38 -5.04
CA VAL A 57 1.56 -15.46 -3.94
C VAL A 57 1.50 -14.22 -3.03
N LYS A 58 1.48 -14.45 -1.72
CA LYS A 58 1.69 -13.42 -0.69
C LYS A 58 2.91 -13.82 0.14
N LEU A 59 3.87 -12.90 0.26
CA LEU A 59 5.13 -13.17 0.95
C LEU A 59 4.99 -13.00 2.46
N ALA A 60 5.81 -13.73 3.24
CA ALA A 60 5.90 -13.53 4.69
C ALA A 60 7.27 -12.98 5.15
N HIS A 61 8.39 -13.43 4.58
CA HIS A 61 9.74 -13.13 5.09
C HIS A 61 10.69 -12.47 4.07
N LEU A 62 11.57 -11.58 4.53
CA LEU A 62 12.60 -10.89 3.72
C LEU A 62 13.93 -11.65 3.66
N GLY A 63 14.71 -11.47 2.59
CA GLY A 63 16.17 -11.68 2.64
C GLY A 63 16.66 -13.14 2.59
N THR A 64 15.77 -14.12 2.44
CA THR A 64 16.10 -15.53 2.15
C THR A 64 15.63 -15.92 0.75
N SER A 65 16.25 -16.93 0.13
CA SER A 65 15.75 -17.47 -1.14
C SER A 65 14.51 -18.33 -0.91
N ARG A 66 13.40 -17.99 -1.56
CA ARG A 66 12.05 -18.56 -1.36
C ARG A 66 11.54 -19.18 -2.65
N THR A 67 11.51 -20.52 -2.73
CA THR A 67 11.24 -21.25 -3.98
C THR A 67 9.75 -21.44 -4.25
N LEU A 68 9.27 -21.00 -5.42
CA LEU A 68 7.91 -21.27 -5.88
C LEU A 68 7.78 -22.65 -6.52
N LEU A 69 8.67 -22.95 -7.47
CA LEU A 69 8.68 -24.20 -8.24
C LEU A 69 10.12 -24.64 -8.50
N ALA A 70 10.41 -25.93 -8.32
CA ALA A 70 11.70 -26.49 -8.69
C ALA A 70 11.61 -27.91 -9.23
N GLN A 71 12.64 -28.29 -9.97
CA GLN A 71 13.04 -29.67 -10.20
C GLN A 71 14.52 -29.76 -9.82
N HIS A 72 14.86 -30.65 -8.90
CA HIS A 72 16.26 -30.83 -8.47
C HIS A 72 16.74 -32.26 -8.67
N THR A 73 17.88 -32.43 -9.35
CA THR A 73 18.58 -33.72 -9.47
C THR A 73 19.91 -33.67 -8.71
N SER A 74 20.67 -32.60 -8.86
CA SER A 74 21.90 -32.34 -8.12
C SER A 74 22.20 -30.83 -8.10
N GLY A 75 23.17 -30.40 -7.31
CA GLY A 75 23.64 -29.01 -7.31
C GLY A 75 24.15 -28.51 -8.67
N THR A 76 24.38 -29.42 -9.64
CA THR A 76 24.77 -29.08 -11.02
C THR A 76 23.71 -29.37 -12.08
N ASN A 77 22.52 -29.84 -11.66
CA ASN A 77 21.40 -30.18 -12.54
C ASN A 77 20.08 -29.81 -11.84
N THR A 78 19.56 -28.61 -12.12
CA THR A 78 18.34 -28.10 -11.48
C THR A 78 17.60 -27.09 -12.36
N PHE A 79 16.29 -27.01 -12.18
CA PHE A 79 15.46 -25.87 -12.55
C PHE A 79 14.87 -25.25 -11.27
N VAL A 80 14.89 -23.93 -11.14
CA VAL A 80 14.32 -23.23 -9.97
C VAL A 80 13.64 -21.95 -10.42
N PHE A 81 12.45 -21.69 -9.90
CA PHE A 81 11.73 -20.43 -9.97
C PHE A 81 11.45 -19.94 -8.55
N ARG A 82 11.96 -18.77 -8.19
CA ARG A 82 12.02 -18.29 -6.79
C ARG A 82 12.01 -16.77 -6.70
N PHE A 83 11.76 -16.26 -5.50
CA PHE A 83 12.33 -14.98 -5.07
C PHE A 83 13.71 -15.25 -4.48
N ASP A 84 14.74 -14.53 -4.91
CA ASP A 84 16.10 -14.72 -4.41
C ASP A 84 16.35 -14.02 -3.07
N GLY A 85 17.59 -14.12 -2.55
CA GLY A 85 17.95 -13.47 -1.28
C GLY A 85 17.93 -11.94 -1.31
N SER A 86 17.91 -11.33 -2.50
CA SER A 86 17.76 -9.89 -2.71
C SER A 86 16.29 -9.49 -2.96
N ASN A 87 15.37 -10.45 -2.90
CA ASN A 87 13.94 -10.29 -3.19
C ASN A 87 13.63 -10.03 -4.67
N ASN A 88 14.56 -10.30 -5.58
CA ASN A 88 14.29 -10.26 -7.02
C ASN A 88 13.59 -11.56 -7.44
N LEU A 89 12.73 -11.48 -8.47
CA LEU A 89 12.14 -12.67 -9.06
C LEU A 89 13.15 -13.31 -10.00
N GLN A 90 13.41 -14.60 -9.80
CA GLN A 90 14.47 -15.33 -10.48
C GLN A 90 13.95 -16.65 -11.06
N VAL A 91 14.27 -16.91 -12.33
CA VAL A 91 14.20 -18.25 -12.94
C VAL A 91 15.57 -18.72 -13.41
N GLU A 92 15.93 -19.96 -13.10
CA GLU A 92 17.17 -20.59 -13.54
C GLU A 92 16.97 -22.03 -14.03
N ASN A 93 17.76 -22.40 -15.03
CA ASN A 93 18.01 -23.79 -15.44
C ASN A 93 19.52 -23.99 -15.52
N TYR A 94 20.08 -24.77 -14.61
CA TYR A 94 21.52 -24.98 -14.48
C TYR A 94 21.90 -26.42 -14.79
N VAL A 95 22.85 -26.60 -15.72
CA VAL A 95 23.38 -27.90 -16.19
C VAL A 95 24.89 -27.80 -16.34
N GLY A 96 25.61 -27.73 -15.22
CA GLY A 96 27.05 -27.38 -15.17
C GLY A 96 27.36 -25.92 -15.54
N SER A 97 26.43 -25.22 -16.19
CA SER A 97 26.37 -23.78 -16.44
C SER A 97 24.91 -23.33 -16.55
N TYR A 98 24.65 -22.03 -16.44
CA TYR A 98 23.32 -21.46 -16.67
C TYR A 98 22.92 -21.59 -18.14
N GLN A 99 21.87 -22.36 -18.41
CA GLN A 99 21.19 -22.41 -19.71
C GLN A 99 19.96 -21.47 -19.75
N LEU A 100 19.40 -21.15 -18.58
CA LEU A 100 18.44 -20.08 -18.35
C LEU A 100 18.84 -19.42 -17.04
N HIS A 101 18.88 -18.08 -17.00
CA HIS A 101 19.08 -17.31 -15.78
C HIS A 101 18.55 -15.90 -16.01
N LEU A 102 17.32 -15.64 -15.56
CA LEU A 102 16.74 -14.30 -15.53
C LEU A 102 16.55 -13.89 -14.07
N VAL A 103 17.06 -12.71 -13.70
CA VAL A 103 16.86 -12.07 -12.39
C VAL A 103 16.35 -10.66 -12.66
N THR A 104 15.16 -10.33 -12.18
CA THR A 104 14.56 -9.00 -12.38
C THR A 104 15.40 -7.90 -11.74
N ASP A 105 15.34 -6.68 -12.27
CA ASP A 105 15.80 -5.48 -11.53
C ASP A 105 14.81 -5.11 -10.42
N ALA A 106 13.53 -5.44 -10.61
CA ALA A 106 12.48 -5.25 -9.61
C ALA A 106 12.72 -6.13 -8.37
N GLU A 107 12.60 -5.53 -7.19
CA GLU A 107 12.58 -6.14 -5.86
C GLU A 107 11.15 -6.24 -5.34
N PHE A 108 10.74 -7.43 -4.91
CA PHE A 108 9.38 -7.72 -4.44
C PHE A 108 9.37 -7.78 -2.92
N ARG A 109 9.00 -6.66 -2.29
CA ARG A 109 9.07 -6.44 -0.83
C ARG A 109 7.74 -6.02 -0.23
N ASP A 110 6.63 -6.24 -0.93
CA ASP A 110 5.30 -5.97 -0.40
C ASP A 110 4.67 -7.24 0.19
N PHE A 111 4.50 -7.21 1.51
CA PHE A 111 3.98 -8.32 2.32
C PHE A 111 2.50 -8.13 2.69
N SER A 112 1.91 -7.01 2.28
CA SER A 112 0.56 -6.62 2.72
C SER A 112 -0.53 -7.09 1.76
N ALA A 113 -0.18 -7.60 0.57
CA ALA A 113 -1.13 -8.00 -0.47
C ALA A 113 -0.60 -9.16 -1.34
N TRP A 114 -1.34 -9.50 -2.40
CA TRP A 114 -1.08 -10.65 -3.26
C TRP A 114 -0.49 -10.24 -4.62
N TYR A 115 0.54 -10.96 -5.07
CA TYR A 115 1.03 -10.92 -6.45
C TYR A 115 0.38 -12.04 -7.27
N ASN A 116 0.12 -11.80 -8.56
CA ASN A 116 0.01 -12.88 -9.54
C ASN A 116 1.31 -13.00 -10.33
N ILE A 117 1.90 -14.19 -10.36
CA ILE A 117 3.14 -14.46 -11.07
C ILE A 117 2.85 -15.41 -12.23
N VAL A 118 3.41 -15.11 -13.41
CA VAL A 118 3.36 -16.01 -14.57
C VAL A 118 4.76 -16.15 -15.18
N LEU A 119 5.22 -17.40 -15.30
CA LEU A 119 6.40 -17.76 -16.07
C LEU A 119 5.96 -18.50 -17.33
N ARG A 120 6.33 -17.97 -18.49
CA ARG A 120 6.11 -18.63 -19.78
C ARG A 120 7.43 -19.05 -20.39
N ILE A 121 7.52 -20.29 -20.82
CA ILE A 121 8.68 -20.83 -21.52
C ILE A 121 8.24 -21.37 -22.88
N ASP A 122 9.01 -21.02 -23.91
CA ASP A 122 8.94 -21.66 -25.23
C ASP A 122 10.32 -21.59 -25.92
N THR A 123 11.19 -22.56 -25.66
CA THR A 123 12.55 -22.58 -26.20
C THR A 123 12.59 -22.76 -27.71
N THR A 124 11.46 -23.02 -28.37
CA THR A 124 11.34 -23.15 -29.83
C THR A 124 11.22 -21.81 -30.56
N GLN A 125 10.99 -20.71 -29.83
CA GLN A 125 10.87 -19.37 -30.40
C GLN A 125 12.18 -18.93 -31.08
N SER A 126 12.04 -18.34 -32.28
CA SER A 126 13.19 -17.88 -33.08
C SER A 126 13.94 -16.75 -32.39
N THR A 127 13.21 -15.81 -31.78
CA THR A 127 13.77 -14.70 -31.01
C THR A 127 14.21 -15.18 -29.63
N ASN A 128 15.42 -14.85 -29.21
CA ASN A 128 15.98 -15.33 -27.95
C ASN A 128 15.18 -14.88 -26.72
N THR A 129 14.79 -13.60 -26.68
CA THR A 129 14.05 -13.00 -25.56
C THR A 129 12.61 -13.51 -25.44
N ASP A 130 12.07 -14.11 -26.50
CA ASP A 130 10.70 -14.68 -26.48
C ASP A 130 10.67 -16.09 -25.85
N ARG A 131 11.82 -16.70 -25.58
CA ARG A 131 11.92 -18.09 -25.09
C ARG A 131 11.61 -18.23 -23.61
N ALA A 132 11.74 -17.15 -22.83
CA ALA A 132 11.41 -17.11 -21.42
C ALA A 132 10.92 -15.72 -21.05
N ARG A 133 9.69 -15.62 -20.51
CA ARG A 133 9.07 -14.34 -20.16
C ARG A 133 8.42 -14.42 -18.78
N LEU A 134 8.63 -13.39 -17.97
CA LEU A 134 8.13 -13.26 -16.61
C LEU A 134 7.08 -12.14 -16.56
N TYR A 135 5.98 -12.38 -15.84
CA TYR A 135 4.93 -11.40 -15.63
C TYR A 135 4.57 -11.33 -14.15
N VAL A 136 4.29 -10.11 -13.69
CA VAL A 136 3.79 -9.82 -12.35
C VAL A 136 2.54 -8.96 -12.50
N ASN A 137 1.42 -9.40 -11.91
CA ASN A 137 0.12 -8.73 -12.00
C ASN A 137 -0.27 -8.38 -13.45
N GLY A 138 -0.08 -9.34 -14.37
CA GLY A 138 -0.34 -9.16 -15.80
C GLY A 138 0.71 -8.35 -16.57
N THR A 139 1.64 -7.68 -15.89
CA THR A 139 2.67 -6.83 -16.50
C THR A 139 3.98 -7.58 -16.71
N GLU A 140 4.51 -7.53 -17.92
CA GLU A 140 5.78 -8.16 -18.26
C GLU A 140 6.97 -7.49 -17.57
N GLN A 141 7.90 -8.31 -17.07
CA GLN A 141 9.19 -7.85 -16.57
C GLN A 141 10.18 -7.79 -17.73
N THR A 142 10.72 -6.60 -18.02
CA THR A 142 11.59 -6.35 -19.17
C THR A 142 13.01 -5.92 -18.80
N SER A 143 13.29 -5.71 -17.52
CA SER A 143 14.58 -5.24 -17.01
C SER A 143 15.17 -6.28 -16.05
N PHE A 144 16.42 -6.65 -16.28
CA PHE A 144 17.08 -7.76 -15.62
C PHE A 144 18.52 -7.44 -15.23
N SER A 145 18.86 -7.71 -13.97
CA SER A 145 20.24 -7.64 -13.46
C SER A 145 21.09 -8.83 -13.95
N SER A 146 20.44 -9.90 -14.42
CA SER A 146 21.07 -11.04 -15.11
C SER A 146 20.14 -11.57 -16.20
N SER A 147 20.67 -11.78 -17.42
CA SER A 147 19.88 -12.21 -18.57
C SER A 147 20.58 -13.28 -19.43
N THR A 148 20.40 -14.55 -19.08
CA THR A 148 20.78 -15.70 -19.90
C THR A 148 19.52 -16.41 -20.38
N TYR A 149 19.29 -16.42 -21.69
CA TYR A 149 18.15 -17.09 -22.31
C TYR A 149 18.54 -18.45 -22.89
N PRO A 150 17.62 -19.43 -22.96
CA PRO A 150 17.90 -20.75 -23.52
C PRO A 150 18.31 -20.69 -24.99
N SER A 151 19.24 -21.56 -25.38
CA SER A 151 19.48 -21.85 -26.79
C SER A 151 18.20 -22.41 -27.46
N LEU A 152 18.07 -22.21 -28.77
CA LEU A 152 16.92 -22.69 -29.53
C LEU A 152 16.73 -24.21 -29.33
N ASN A 153 15.50 -24.62 -29.02
CA ASN A 153 15.07 -25.99 -28.77
C ASN A 153 15.78 -26.68 -27.58
N THR A 154 16.28 -25.93 -26.60
CA THR A 154 16.85 -26.52 -25.39
C THR A 154 15.76 -27.19 -24.55
N ASP A 155 15.98 -28.45 -24.14
CA ASP A 155 15.18 -29.12 -23.12
C ASP A 155 15.58 -28.59 -21.73
N LEU A 156 14.63 -28.01 -21.00
CA LEU A 156 14.83 -27.59 -19.61
C LEU A 156 14.58 -28.75 -18.64
N LYS A 157 15.05 -28.62 -17.40
CA LYS A 157 15.02 -29.69 -16.40
C LYS A 157 13.63 -29.94 -15.79
N ILE A 158 12.81 -28.89 -15.69
CA ILE A 158 11.39 -29.02 -15.34
C ILE A 158 10.68 -29.95 -16.34
N ASN A 159 9.61 -30.60 -15.90
CA ASN A 159 8.86 -31.58 -16.67
C ASN A 159 9.60 -32.90 -17.04
N SER A 160 10.78 -33.17 -16.44
CA SER A 160 11.48 -34.46 -16.52
C SER A 160 10.90 -35.52 -15.56
N THR A 161 11.44 -36.74 -15.54
CA THR A 161 11.05 -37.82 -14.60
C THR A 161 11.80 -37.77 -13.27
N ASN A 162 12.22 -36.58 -12.85
CA ASN A 162 12.84 -36.35 -11.54
C ASN A 162 11.85 -35.66 -10.61
N ALA A 163 12.15 -35.59 -9.32
CA ALA A 163 11.27 -34.94 -8.35
C ALA A 163 11.08 -33.44 -8.63
N HIS A 164 9.82 -33.03 -8.65
CA HIS A 164 9.35 -31.66 -8.64
C HIS A 164 8.93 -31.26 -7.23
N HIS A 165 9.17 -30.00 -6.91
CA HIS A 165 8.81 -29.40 -5.63
C HIS A 165 8.08 -28.08 -5.85
N ILE A 166 7.05 -27.84 -5.03
CA ILE A 166 6.43 -26.54 -4.83
C ILE A 166 6.73 -26.12 -3.39
N GLY A 167 7.17 -24.88 -3.20
CA GLY A 167 7.53 -24.36 -1.88
C GLY A 167 8.92 -24.73 -1.37
N ALA A 168 9.76 -25.41 -2.17
CA ALA A 168 11.16 -25.68 -1.82
C ALA A 168 12.00 -26.04 -3.05
N ARG A 169 13.34 -25.90 -2.98
CA ARG A 169 14.23 -26.45 -4.03
C ARG A 169 14.44 -27.95 -3.85
N THR A 170 14.67 -28.34 -2.60
CA THR A 170 14.79 -29.73 -2.13
C THR A 170 14.01 -29.87 -0.83
N SER A 171 13.94 -31.07 -0.24
CA SER A 171 13.21 -31.31 1.01
C SER A 171 13.65 -30.48 2.24
N SER A 172 14.73 -29.69 2.15
CA SER A 172 15.30 -28.95 3.28
C SER A 172 16.13 -27.73 2.85
N SER A 173 15.87 -27.17 1.66
CA SER A 173 16.67 -26.07 1.13
C SER A 173 15.83 -25.10 0.31
N PHE A 174 16.01 -23.80 0.59
CA PHE A 174 15.33 -22.69 -0.07
C PHE A 174 13.81 -22.81 -0.01
N ASN A 175 13.32 -23.16 1.18
CA ASN A 175 11.90 -23.26 1.48
C ASN A 175 11.22 -21.90 1.31
N PHE A 176 9.99 -21.94 0.83
CA PHE A 176 9.11 -20.79 0.74
C PHE A 176 8.47 -20.52 2.11
N ASP A 177 8.28 -19.24 2.41
CA ASP A 177 7.57 -18.77 3.60
C ASP A 177 6.58 -17.69 3.16
N GLY A 178 5.29 -17.98 3.36
CA GLY A 178 4.18 -17.18 2.86
C GLY A 178 2.98 -18.03 2.42
N TYR A 179 2.20 -17.50 1.49
CA TYR A 179 0.96 -18.13 1.03
C TYR A 179 0.96 -18.30 -0.48
N LEU A 180 0.50 -19.46 -0.96
CA LEU A 180 0.26 -19.73 -2.38
C LEU A 180 -1.21 -20.05 -2.62
N ALA A 181 -1.78 -19.57 -3.73
CA ALA A 181 -3.15 -19.87 -4.13
C ALA A 181 -3.26 -20.07 -5.65
N ASP A 182 -4.20 -20.93 -6.05
CA ASP A 182 -4.52 -21.30 -7.45
C ASP A 182 -3.27 -21.50 -8.32
N ILE A 183 -2.51 -22.54 -7.99
CA ILE A 183 -1.28 -22.89 -8.73
C ILE A 183 -1.68 -23.64 -10.00
N ASN A 184 -1.23 -23.16 -11.15
CA ASN A 184 -1.50 -23.75 -12.46
C ASN A 184 -0.17 -24.05 -13.16
N PHE A 185 0.03 -25.29 -13.62
CA PHE A 185 1.12 -25.65 -14.52
C PHE A 185 0.57 -26.25 -15.81
N ILE A 186 0.89 -25.62 -16.94
CA ILE A 186 0.43 -25.99 -18.27
C ILE A 186 1.57 -26.64 -19.03
N ASP A 187 1.45 -27.93 -19.32
CA ASP A 187 2.40 -28.71 -20.08
C ASP A 187 2.14 -28.60 -21.59
N GLY A 188 3.12 -28.10 -22.34
CA GLY A 188 3.07 -28.05 -23.81
C GLY A 188 2.52 -26.74 -24.39
N GLN A 189 2.14 -25.76 -23.56
CA GLN A 189 1.68 -24.46 -24.03
C GLN A 189 2.37 -23.32 -23.29
N SER A 190 2.80 -22.33 -24.05
CA SER A 190 3.15 -21.01 -23.53
C SER A 190 1.88 -20.17 -23.60
N LEU A 191 1.28 -19.79 -22.45
CA LEU A 191 0.00 -19.07 -22.37
C LEU A 191 0.15 -17.68 -21.76
N ALA A 192 -0.48 -16.67 -22.36
CA ALA A 192 -0.42 -15.28 -21.89
C ALA A 192 -0.99 -15.15 -20.47
N PRO A 193 -0.55 -14.14 -19.68
CA PRO A 193 -1.06 -13.93 -18.33
C PRO A 193 -2.59 -13.74 -18.30
N THR A 194 -3.19 -13.23 -19.38
CA THR A 194 -4.66 -13.10 -19.56
C THR A 194 -5.44 -14.43 -19.57
N SER A 195 -4.74 -15.56 -19.53
CA SER A 195 -5.32 -16.90 -19.33
C SER A 195 -5.55 -17.20 -17.84
N PHE A 196 -4.85 -16.50 -16.93
CA PHE A 196 -4.85 -16.75 -15.48
C PHE A 196 -5.40 -15.57 -14.66
N GLY A 197 -5.49 -14.38 -15.26
CA GLY A 197 -6.10 -13.20 -14.66
C GLY A 197 -6.64 -12.25 -15.71
N GLU A 198 -7.30 -11.19 -15.26
CA GLU A 198 -7.81 -10.11 -16.10
C GLU A 198 -7.79 -8.78 -15.36
N THR A 199 -7.92 -7.67 -16.09
CA THR A 199 -7.96 -6.33 -15.48
C THR A 199 -9.41 -5.87 -15.28
N LYS A 200 -9.71 -5.36 -14.09
CA LYS A 200 -10.96 -4.63 -13.79
C LYS A 200 -10.61 -3.35 -13.06
N ALA A 201 -11.04 -2.20 -13.60
CA ALA A 201 -10.76 -0.88 -13.03
C ALA A 201 -9.26 -0.72 -12.65
N GLY A 202 -8.36 -0.97 -13.60
CA GLY A 202 -6.91 -0.83 -13.39
C GLY A 202 -6.26 -1.87 -12.48
N ILE A 203 -7.01 -2.85 -11.97
CA ILE A 203 -6.55 -3.85 -10.99
C ILE A 203 -6.52 -5.24 -11.63
N TRP A 204 -5.44 -5.98 -11.40
CA TRP A 204 -5.31 -7.36 -11.87
C TRP A 204 -6.01 -8.33 -10.92
N ILE A 205 -6.99 -9.06 -11.43
CA ILE A 205 -7.86 -9.95 -10.64
C ILE A 205 -7.82 -11.40 -11.15
N PRO A 206 -8.17 -12.39 -10.30
CA PRO A 206 -8.25 -13.78 -10.70
C PRO A 206 -9.25 -14.05 -11.82
N LYS A 207 -8.96 -15.05 -12.65
CA LYS A 207 -9.82 -15.57 -13.70
C LYS A 207 -9.95 -17.07 -13.55
N ASP A 208 -11.12 -17.63 -13.91
CA ASP A 208 -11.31 -19.08 -13.83
C ASP A 208 -10.42 -19.81 -14.85
N THR A 209 -9.58 -20.71 -14.34
CA THR A 209 -8.64 -21.53 -15.12
C THR A 209 -9.16 -22.95 -15.39
N SER A 210 -10.37 -23.30 -14.94
CA SER A 210 -10.96 -24.64 -15.09
C SER A 210 -11.06 -25.10 -16.56
N GLY A 211 -11.20 -24.16 -17.49
CA GLY A 211 -11.30 -24.42 -18.93
C GLY A 211 -9.96 -24.59 -19.67
N LEU A 212 -8.82 -24.50 -18.99
CA LEU A 212 -7.50 -24.65 -19.62
C LEU A 212 -7.17 -26.11 -19.94
N THR A 213 -6.33 -26.33 -20.96
CA THR A 213 -5.79 -27.66 -21.26
C THR A 213 -4.43 -27.82 -20.60
N PHE A 214 -4.34 -28.70 -19.60
CA PHE A 214 -3.15 -28.81 -18.75
C PHE A 214 -2.02 -29.67 -19.37
N GLY A 215 -2.31 -30.53 -20.35
CA GLY A 215 -1.31 -31.42 -20.95
C GLY A 215 -0.87 -32.55 -20.00
N THR A 216 0.09 -33.39 -20.41
CA THR A 216 0.41 -34.66 -19.74
C THR A 216 0.80 -34.50 -18.27
N ASN A 217 1.71 -33.59 -17.97
CA ASN A 217 2.22 -33.35 -16.62
C ASN A 217 1.65 -32.07 -15.98
N GLY A 218 0.68 -31.42 -16.61
CA GLY A 218 0.03 -30.25 -16.04
C GLY A 218 -0.85 -30.57 -14.85
N PHE A 219 -1.05 -29.57 -14.00
CA PHE A 219 -1.82 -29.69 -12.76
C PHE A 219 -2.42 -28.34 -12.35
N ARG A 220 -3.45 -28.42 -11.50
CA ARG A 220 -4.08 -27.26 -10.83
C ARG A 220 -4.27 -27.55 -9.34
N LEU A 221 -3.67 -26.73 -8.48
CA LEU A 221 -3.80 -26.85 -7.02
C LEU A 221 -4.57 -25.66 -6.45
N GLN A 222 -5.78 -25.93 -5.97
CA GLN A 222 -6.70 -24.93 -5.39
C GLN A 222 -6.88 -25.07 -3.87
N PHE A 223 -6.31 -26.14 -3.29
CA PHE A 223 -6.34 -26.44 -1.85
C PHE A 223 -7.75 -26.67 -1.27
N GLN A 224 -8.74 -27.03 -2.11
CA GLN A 224 -10.17 -27.17 -1.74
C GLN A 224 -10.44 -28.23 -0.66
N ASP A 225 -9.56 -29.22 -0.54
CA ASP A 225 -9.61 -30.21 0.52
C ASP A 225 -8.45 -29.97 1.50
N SER A 226 -8.78 -29.48 2.71
CA SER A 226 -7.78 -29.24 3.75
C SER A 226 -7.14 -30.51 4.32
N SER A 227 -7.73 -31.68 4.06
CA SER A 227 -7.14 -32.98 4.39
C SER A 227 -6.23 -33.53 3.29
N ALA A 228 -6.29 -32.96 2.08
CA ALA A 228 -5.56 -33.40 0.89
C ALA A 228 -5.06 -32.22 0.04
N VAL A 229 -4.21 -31.38 0.64
CA VAL A 229 -3.71 -30.13 0.03
C VAL A 229 -2.88 -30.33 -1.25
N GLY A 230 -2.53 -31.56 -1.61
CA GLY A 230 -1.79 -31.91 -2.82
C GLY A 230 -2.66 -32.32 -4.01
N ASP A 231 -3.98 -32.37 -3.87
CA ASP A 231 -4.89 -32.89 -4.90
C ASP A 231 -4.92 -32.01 -6.16
N ASP A 232 -4.75 -32.67 -7.31
CA ASP A 232 -4.80 -32.05 -8.62
C ASP A 232 -6.24 -31.95 -9.15
N THR A 233 -6.71 -30.72 -9.28
CA THR A 233 -8.05 -30.38 -9.77
C THR A 233 -8.13 -30.16 -11.28
N SER A 234 -7.02 -30.35 -12.02
CA SER A 234 -7.00 -30.19 -13.49
C SER A 234 -7.71 -31.32 -14.25
N GLY A 235 -7.99 -32.44 -13.58
CA GLY A 235 -8.51 -33.67 -14.17
C GLY A 235 -7.43 -34.65 -14.65
N ASN A 236 -6.14 -34.34 -14.48
CA ASN A 236 -5.05 -35.23 -14.85
C ASN A 236 -4.67 -36.24 -13.75
N GLY A 237 -5.05 -35.99 -12.48
CA GLY A 237 -4.65 -36.84 -11.35
C GLY A 237 -3.16 -36.75 -11.04
N ASN A 238 -2.54 -35.61 -11.32
CA ASN A 238 -1.13 -35.34 -11.05
C ASN A 238 -0.93 -34.87 -9.59
N ASP A 239 -1.44 -35.64 -8.64
CA ASP A 239 -1.46 -35.30 -7.22
C ASP A 239 -0.06 -35.22 -6.61
N PHE A 240 0.10 -34.33 -5.64
CA PHE A 240 1.34 -34.11 -4.91
C PHE A 240 1.27 -34.73 -3.52
N SER A 241 2.38 -35.31 -3.07
CA SER A 241 2.57 -35.63 -1.66
C SER A 241 2.91 -34.35 -0.89
N SER A 242 2.32 -34.18 0.28
CA SER A 242 2.52 -33.02 1.15
C SER A 242 3.46 -33.35 2.31
N ASN A 243 4.27 -32.37 2.73
CA ASN A 243 5.11 -32.43 3.92
C ASN A 243 4.95 -31.15 4.73
N GLY A 244 4.85 -31.28 6.05
CA GLY A 244 4.86 -30.12 6.95
C GLY A 244 3.58 -29.27 6.94
N PHE A 245 2.44 -29.84 6.52
CA PHE A 245 1.14 -29.16 6.55
C PHE A 245 0.17 -29.82 7.52
N ALA A 246 -0.67 -29.00 8.13
CA ALA A 246 -1.86 -29.37 8.87
C ALA A 246 -3.11 -28.75 8.22
N THR A 247 -4.31 -29.17 8.67
CA THR A 247 -5.58 -28.71 8.08
C THR A 247 -5.81 -27.20 8.21
N ASN A 248 -5.18 -26.58 9.21
CA ASN A 248 -5.22 -25.14 9.48
C ASN A 248 -4.17 -24.33 8.72
N ASP A 249 -3.37 -24.96 7.85
CA ASP A 249 -2.54 -24.25 6.89
C ASP A 249 -3.32 -23.88 5.62
N VAL A 250 -4.55 -24.40 5.45
CA VAL A 250 -5.50 -23.86 4.47
C VAL A 250 -6.17 -22.63 5.08
N MET A 251 -5.89 -21.47 4.49
CA MET A 251 -6.18 -20.17 5.08
C MET A 251 -7.18 -19.40 4.22
N PRO A 252 -8.13 -18.66 4.82
CA PRO A 252 -9.07 -17.81 4.07
C PRO A 252 -8.40 -16.54 3.50
N ASP A 253 -7.18 -16.21 3.96
CA ASP A 253 -6.37 -15.15 3.37
C ASP A 253 -6.04 -15.52 1.92
N SER A 254 -6.52 -14.72 0.99
CA SER A 254 -6.56 -15.07 -0.43
C SER A 254 -6.53 -13.82 -1.32
N PRO A 255 -6.24 -13.97 -2.63
CA PRO A 255 -6.26 -12.86 -3.59
C PRO A 255 -7.60 -12.13 -3.71
N THR A 256 -8.70 -12.74 -3.26
CA THR A 256 -10.04 -12.11 -3.30
C THR A 256 -10.58 -11.70 -1.92
N ASN A 257 -9.89 -12.09 -0.85
CA ASN A 257 -10.10 -11.55 0.49
C ASN A 257 -8.78 -11.62 1.28
N ASN A 258 -8.07 -10.50 1.31
CA ASN A 258 -6.80 -10.37 2.01
C ASN A 258 -7.06 -10.11 3.49
N PHE A 259 -6.35 -10.77 4.40
CA PHE A 259 -6.49 -10.53 5.84
C PHE A 259 -5.28 -9.83 6.44
N CYS A 260 -5.50 -9.14 7.57
CA CYS A 260 -4.44 -8.46 8.30
C CYS A 260 -3.46 -9.45 8.93
N THR A 261 -2.18 -9.26 8.65
CA THR A 261 -1.04 -9.93 9.29
C THR A 261 -0.13 -8.89 9.93
N TYR A 262 0.85 -9.30 10.73
CA TYR A 262 1.94 -8.40 11.12
C TYR A 262 2.69 -7.89 9.89
N ASN A 263 3.16 -6.65 9.97
CA ASN A 263 3.91 -6.01 8.90
C ASN A 263 5.42 -6.23 9.12
N PRO A 264 6.09 -7.12 8.35
CA PRO A 264 7.53 -7.36 8.50
C PRO A 264 8.38 -6.15 8.06
N LEU A 265 7.78 -5.14 7.42
CA LEU A 265 8.46 -3.89 7.06
C LEU A 265 8.50 -2.88 8.22
N GLU A 266 7.79 -3.12 9.32
CA GLU A 266 7.82 -2.28 10.50
C GLU A 266 8.89 -2.81 11.47
N ARG A 267 10.16 -2.49 11.19
CA ARG A 267 11.29 -2.89 12.02
C ARG A 267 11.80 -1.70 12.84
N ASN A 268 12.07 -1.93 14.12
CA ASN A 268 12.51 -0.90 15.05
C ASN A 268 13.88 -0.31 14.63
N ALA A 269 14.01 1.01 14.72
CA ALA A 269 15.17 1.79 14.28
C ALA A 269 16.48 1.52 15.05
N SER A 270 16.46 0.81 16.17
CA SER A 270 17.67 0.47 16.94
C SER A 270 18.51 -0.66 16.33
N GLY A 271 18.12 -1.19 15.17
CA GLY A 271 18.74 -2.39 14.58
C GLY A 271 18.43 -3.68 15.36
N GLN A 272 17.65 -3.58 16.44
CA GLN A 272 17.14 -4.68 17.24
C GLN A 272 15.86 -5.18 16.56
N SER A 273 15.93 -6.36 15.96
CA SER A 273 14.79 -6.96 15.26
C SER A 273 13.99 -7.85 16.19
N TYR A 274 12.68 -7.95 16.00
CA TYR A 274 12.01 -9.22 16.28
C TYR A 274 12.77 -10.29 15.55
N GLN A 275 13.35 -11.23 16.29
CA GLN A 275 14.22 -12.22 15.67
C GLN A 275 13.42 -13.19 14.80
N PHE A 276 12.12 -13.36 15.06
CA PHE A 276 11.26 -14.26 14.29
C PHE A 276 9.85 -13.69 14.15
N ILE A 277 9.46 -13.46 12.90
CA ILE A 277 8.07 -13.44 12.46
C ILE A 277 7.87 -14.76 11.71
N ALA A 278 6.80 -15.49 12.04
CA ALA A 278 6.51 -16.82 11.49
C ALA A 278 5.00 -16.99 11.28
N ARG A 279 4.57 -18.17 10.83
CA ARG A 279 3.15 -18.52 10.65
C ARG A 279 2.47 -17.62 9.63
N GLY A 280 3.18 -17.30 8.54
CA GLY A 280 2.71 -16.41 7.50
C GLY A 280 2.44 -15.01 8.03
N ASN A 281 3.37 -14.49 8.84
CA ASN A 281 3.27 -13.22 9.55
C ASN A 281 2.15 -13.12 10.59
N LEU A 282 1.74 -14.23 11.18
CA LEU A 282 0.74 -14.25 12.26
C LEU A 282 1.36 -14.44 13.64
N ASN A 283 2.60 -14.90 13.75
CA ASN A 283 3.27 -15.05 15.04
C ASN A 283 4.51 -14.16 15.14
N VAL A 284 4.69 -13.60 16.33
CA VAL A 284 5.90 -12.88 16.69
C VAL A 284 6.55 -13.55 17.90
N ALA A 285 7.87 -13.69 17.87
CA ALA A 285 8.68 -14.11 19.00
C ALA A 285 9.82 -13.12 19.26
N ASP A 286 9.85 -12.57 20.47
CA ASP A 286 10.96 -11.75 20.95
C ASP A 286 12.04 -12.63 21.60
N TYR A 287 13.30 -12.44 21.21
CA TYR A 287 14.45 -13.22 21.69
C TYR A 287 15.56 -12.35 22.31
N VAL A 288 15.32 -11.05 22.53
CA VAL A 288 16.39 -10.18 23.03
C VAL A 288 16.38 -10.05 24.56
N SER A 289 17.58 -10.14 25.15
CA SER A 289 17.84 -10.03 26.59
C SER A 289 18.11 -8.59 27.06
N THR A 290 17.58 -7.58 26.39
CA THR A 290 17.84 -6.17 26.68
C THR A 290 16.53 -5.42 26.92
N ASP A 291 16.58 -4.36 27.73
CA ASP A 291 15.43 -3.51 28.15
C ASP A 291 14.81 -2.69 26.98
N ALA A 292 14.89 -3.15 25.74
CA ALA A 292 14.40 -2.46 24.56
C ALA A 292 12.96 -2.89 24.23
N LEU A 293 12.06 -1.92 24.14
CA LEU A 293 10.66 -2.14 23.77
C LEU A 293 10.57 -2.39 22.27
N LEU A 294 10.08 -3.57 21.89
CA LEU A 294 9.78 -3.92 20.50
C LEU A 294 8.27 -3.82 20.28
N THR A 295 7.85 -3.26 19.15
CA THR A 295 6.45 -3.16 18.72
C THR A 295 6.32 -3.53 17.25
N ILE A 296 5.30 -4.29 16.89
CA ILE A 296 4.95 -4.59 15.50
C ILE A 296 3.45 -4.40 15.31
N ALA A 297 3.09 -3.74 14.22
CA ALA A 297 1.73 -3.42 13.89
C ALA A 297 1.22 -4.22 12.69
N GLY A 298 -0.10 -4.23 12.52
CA GLY A 298 -0.77 -4.94 11.44
C GLY A 298 -0.72 -4.20 10.11
N THR A 299 -0.86 -4.95 9.02
CA THR A 299 -0.86 -4.47 7.62
C THR A 299 -2.13 -3.71 7.20
N MET A 300 -3.18 -3.72 8.03
CA MET A 300 -4.45 -3.02 7.80
C MET A 300 -4.76 -2.05 8.91
N ALA A 301 -5.14 -0.83 8.55
CA ALA A 301 -5.56 0.17 9.51
C ALA A 301 -7.09 0.37 9.53
N MET A 302 -7.63 0.60 10.72
CA MET A 302 -9.06 0.68 11.02
C MET A 302 -9.49 2.16 11.04
N ARG A 303 -10.02 2.65 9.92
CA ARG A 303 -10.35 4.09 9.73
C ARG A 303 -11.79 4.45 10.12
N SER A 304 -12.71 3.52 9.93
CA SER A 304 -14.13 3.64 10.25
C SER A 304 -14.71 2.24 10.46
N GLY A 305 -15.91 2.14 11.00
CA GLY A 305 -16.56 0.87 11.33
C GLY A 305 -16.06 0.24 12.64
N LYS A 306 -16.46 -1.01 12.86
CA LYS A 306 -16.22 -1.77 14.10
C LYS A 306 -15.43 -3.04 13.80
N TRP A 307 -14.36 -3.27 14.56
CA TRP A 307 -13.34 -4.26 14.25
C TRP A 307 -13.02 -5.16 15.44
N TYR A 308 -12.88 -6.45 15.18
CA TYR A 308 -12.54 -7.44 16.19
C TYR A 308 -11.33 -8.27 15.75
N PHE A 309 -10.43 -8.51 16.70
CA PHE A 309 -9.32 -9.45 16.53
C PHE A 309 -8.96 -10.09 17.86
N GLU A 310 -8.30 -11.25 17.77
CA GLU A 310 -7.85 -12.04 18.89
C GLU A 310 -6.34 -12.24 18.84
N ILE A 311 -5.72 -12.36 20.00
CA ILE A 311 -4.29 -12.66 20.12
C ILE A 311 -4.14 -13.79 21.13
N LEU A 312 -3.56 -14.91 20.71
CA LEU A 312 -3.18 -16.00 21.61
C LEU A 312 -1.78 -15.73 22.17
N ARG A 313 -1.64 -15.77 23.49
CA ARG A 313 -0.33 -15.75 24.15
C ARG A 313 0.28 -17.14 24.19
N THR A 314 1.31 -17.41 23.38
CA THR A 314 1.85 -18.77 23.19
C THR A 314 3.05 -19.10 24.08
N ALA A 315 3.83 -18.12 24.56
CA ALA A 315 4.91 -18.35 25.53
C ALA A 315 5.33 -17.08 26.29
N ALA A 316 5.97 -17.22 27.47
CA ALA A 316 6.13 -16.11 28.43
C ALA A 316 7.40 -16.14 29.29
N ILE A 317 7.99 -14.96 29.57
CA ILE A 317 8.85 -14.69 30.76
C ILE A 317 8.51 -13.37 31.50
N ASN A 318 7.56 -12.54 31.02
CA ASN A 318 6.95 -11.32 31.62
C ASN A 318 7.23 -10.06 30.79
N GLY A 319 6.40 -9.74 29.78
CA GLY A 319 6.60 -8.49 29.02
C GLY A 319 5.56 -8.09 27.98
N GLY A 320 4.54 -8.92 27.69
CA GLY A 320 3.61 -8.65 26.59
C GLY A 320 2.70 -7.42 26.73
N TYR A 321 2.48 -6.78 25.58
CA TYR A 321 1.56 -5.66 25.33
C TYR A 321 0.70 -5.94 24.12
N TRP A 322 -0.62 -5.73 24.24
CA TRP A 322 -1.55 -6.02 23.15
C TRP A 322 -2.62 -4.94 23.05
N GLY A 323 -2.85 -4.42 21.85
CA GLY A 323 -3.95 -3.50 21.62
C GLY A 323 -3.89 -2.80 20.27
N ILE A 324 -4.05 -1.48 20.28
CA ILE A 324 -4.07 -0.66 19.07
C ILE A 324 -3.04 0.49 19.14
N ILE A 325 -2.45 0.84 18.00
CA ILE A 325 -1.49 1.95 17.84
C ILE A 325 -1.80 2.82 16.63
N ARG A 326 -1.54 4.12 16.72
CA ARG A 326 -1.77 5.12 15.68
C ARG A 326 -0.77 5.00 14.53
N GLU A 327 -1.24 5.14 13.29
CA GLU A 327 -0.44 4.85 12.08
C GLU A 327 0.78 5.75 11.85
N ASP A 328 0.75 7.00 12.30
CA ASP A 328 1.88 7.93 12.11
C ASP A 328 3.03 7.65 13.11
N LYS A 329 2.78 6.77 14.09
CA LYS A 329 3.77 6.34 15.09
C LYS A 329 4.39 4.97 14.79
N PHE A 330 4.20 4.45 13.57
CA PHE A 330 4.94 3.30 13.04
C PHE A 330 6.46 3.55 12.92
N ALA A 331 6.91 4.81 13.04
CA ALA A 331 8.25 5.24 12.62
C ALA A 331 9.28 5.57 13.72
N GLY A 332 9.03 5.26 15.01
CA GLY A 332 9.88 5.72 16.12
C GLY A 332 10.33 4.62 17.07
N GLN A 333 11.53 4.78 17.65
CA GLN A 333 11.93 4.01 18.83
C GLN A 333 10.90 4.24 19.97
N ASN A 334 10.55 3.18 20.71
CA ASN A 334 9.76 3.22 21.94
C ASN A 334 8.26 3.61 21.80
N SER A 335 7.55 3.14 20.78
CA SER A 335 6.13 3.50 20.59
C SER A 335 5.17 2.94 21.66
N ILE A 336 5.61 2.00 22.50
CA ILE A 336 4.87 1.49 23.66
C ILE A 336 5.77 1.64 24.89
N GLY A 337 5.84 2.83 25.50
CA GLY A 337 6.71 3.13 26.63
C GLY A 337 6.28 2.45 27.94
N THR A 338 7.21 1.77 28.62
CA THR A 338 7.09 1.47 30.05
C THR A 338 7.42 2.73 30.84
N THR A 339 6.51 3.13 31.72
CA THR A 339 6.78 3.99 32.89
C THR A 339 7.55 5.29 32.63
N GLY A 340 6.83 6.37 32.33
CA GLY A 340 7.18 7.68 32.92
C GLY A 340 7.89 8.74 32.08
N THR A 341 7.99 8.67 30.75
CA THR A 341 8.48 9.83 29.97
C THR A 341 7.66 10.11 28.71
N SER A 342 7.02 11.29 28.73
CA SER A 342 6.40 12.10 27.66
C SER A 342 5.10 11.61 26.99
N SER A 343 3.97 12.07 27.57
CA SER A 343 2.75 12.60 26.92
C SER A 343 2.52 12.27 25.43
N GLY A 344 1.51 11.43 25.13
CA GLY A 344 0.91 11.36 23.79
C GLY A 344 -0.05 10.18 23.55
N ASP A 345 -1.20 10.49 22.93
CA ASP A 345 -2.39 9.66 22.68
C ASP A 345 -2.24 8.54 21.62
N TYR A 346 -1.08 7.89 21.57
CA TYR A 346 -0.69 7.13 20.37
C TYR A 346 -0.95 5.62 20.43
N ALA A 347 -1.11 5.03 21.62
CA ALA A 347 -1.40 3.60 21.78
C ALA A 347 -2.34 3.33 22.96
N TYR A 348 -3.17 2.29 22.82
CA TYR A 348 -4.12 1.83 23.83
C TYR A 348 -3.98 0.31 23.93
N TYR A 349 -3.57 -0.21 25.08
CA TYR A 349 -3.19 -1.61 25.20
C TYR A 349 -3.33 -2.15 26.63
N VAL A 350 -3.42 -3.48 26.73
CA VAL A 350 -3.32 -4.22 27.99
C VAL A 350 -1.94 -4.85 28.14
N GLN A 351 -1.44 -4.90 29.38
CA GLN A 351 -0.17 -5.54 29.73
C GLN A 351 -0.40 -6.98 30.23
N PHE A 352 0.65 -7.80 30.20
CA PHE A 352 0.65 -9.17 30.74
C PHE A 352 0.09 -9.28 32.17
N ASN A 353 0.28 -8.28 33.03
CA ASN A 353 -0.22 -8.28 34.41
C ASN A 353 -1.71 -7.89 34.54
N GLY A 354 -2.41 -7.65 33.43
CA GLY A 354 -3.81 -7.25 33.40
C GLY A 354 -4.06 -5.74 33.60
N SER A 355 -3.00 -4.92 33.61
CA SER A 355 -3.14 -3.46 33.65
C SER A 355 -3.50 -2.91 32.28
N LEU A 356 -4.35 -1.88 32.26
CA LEU A 356 -4.69 -1.10 31.07
C LEU A 356 -3.79 0.14 31.00
N ILE A 357 -3.27 0.42 29.80
CA ILE A 357 -2.51 1.63 29.51
C ILE A 357 -3.27 2.48 28.49
N THR A 358 -3.51 3.74 28.86
CA THR A 358 -4.22 4.74 28.05
C THR A 358 -3.52 6.08 28.22
N ASN A 359 -3.11 6.73 27.14
CA ASN A 359 -2.57 8.10 27.19
C ASN A 359 -1.51 8.31 28.32
N GLY A 360 -0.49 7.45 28.35
CA GLY A 360 0.56 7.49 29.39
C GLY A 360 0.12 7.18 30.82
N SER A 361 -1.16 6.84 31.04
CA SER A 361 -1.75 6.49 32.34
C SER A 361 -1.91 4.99 32.48
N THR A 362 -1.76 4.48 33.71
CA THR A 362 -1.91 3.05 34.03
C THR A 362 -3.10 2.84 34.95
N THR A 363 -4.05 2.02 34.53
CA THR A 363 -5.11 1.46 35.40
C THR A 363 -4.71 0.06 35.80
N SER A 364 -4.26 -0.10 37.05
CA SER A 364 -3.85 -1.40 37.59
C SER A 364 -5.07 -2.30 37.80
N SER A 365 -4.88 -3.62 37.63
CA SER A 365 -5.93 -4.63 37.81
C SER A 365 -7.20 -4.40 36.97
N PHE A 366 -7.07 -3.83 35.77
CA PHE A 366 -8.19 -3.64 34.84
C PHE A 366 -8.85 -4.97 34.44
N THR A 367 -8.02 -6.00 34.24
CA THR A 367 -8.41 -7.40 34.09
C THR A 367 -7.45 -8.31 34.87
N SER A 368 -7.75 -9.60 34.93
CA SER A 368 -6.85 -10.59 35.54
C SER A 368 -5.60 -10.79 34.67
N ALA A 369 -4.43 -10.97 35.29
CA ALA A 369 -3.15 -11.17 34.59
C ALA A 369 -3.17 -12.35 33.62
N PHE A 370 -2.67 -12.14 32.41
CA PHE A 370 -2.63 -13.14 31.33
C PHE A 370 -1.56 -14.20 31.63
N SER A 371 -1.87 -15.45 31.31
CA SER A 371 -0.99 -16.63 31.31
C SER A 371 -0.82 -17.15 29.89
N THR A 372 0.11 -18.09 29.69
CA THR A 372 0.17 -18.88 28.45
C THR A 372 -1.21 -19.49 28.15
N ASP A 373 -1.53 -19.57 26.86
CA ASP A 373 -2.79 -20.05 26.27
C ASP A 373 -4.01 -19.13 26.49
N ASP A 374 -3.85 -17.99 27.18
CA ASP A 374 -4.89 -16.99 27.20
C ASP A 374 -5.04 -16.27 25.87
N ILE A 375 -6.29 -15.96 25.54
CA ILE A 375 -6.64 -15.16 24.39
C ILE A 375 -7.03 -13.76 24.85
N ILE A 376 -6.30 -12.79 24.30
CA ILE A 376 -6.62 -11.38 24.38
C ILE A 376 -7.61 -11.07 23.27
N GLN A 377 -8.76 -10.50 23.63
CA GLN A 377 -9.77 -10.05 22.68
C GLN A 377 -9.70 -8.53 22.57
N VAL A 378 -9.71 -7.99 21.37
CA VAL A 378 -9.74 -6.55 21.13
C VAL A 378 -10.92 -6.20 20.25
N ALA A 379 -11.75 -5.28 20.71
CA ALA A 379 -12.86 -4.71 19.94
C ALA A 379 -12.64 -3.20 19.82
N TYR A 380 -12.61 -2.67 18.59
CA TYR A 380 -12.41 -1.25 18.32
C TYR A 380 -13.50 -0.69 17.42
N ASP A 381 -14.21 0.33 17.88
CA ASP A 381 -15.21 1.08 17.13
C ASP A 381 -14.53 2.38 16.66
N ALA A 382 -14.07 2.40 15.41
CA ALA A 382 -13.33 3.51 14.82
C ALA A 382 -14.22 4.74 14.55
N ASP A 383 -15.54 4.53 14.42
CA ASP A 383 -16.50 5.62 14.22
C ASP A 383 -16.64 6.47 15.50
N THR A 384 -16.67 5.82 16.66
CA THR A 384 -16.82 6.48 17.97
C THR A 384 -15.51 6.63 18.74
N GLY A 385 -14.43 5.98 18.29
CA GLY A 385 -13.12 5.94 18.96
C GLY A 385 -13.08 5.03 20.18
N LYS A 386 -14.09 4.20 20.45
CA LYS A 386 -14.12 3.36 21.67
C LYS A 386 -13.37 2.04 21.46
N VAL A 387 -12.61 1.62 22.47
CA VAL A 387 -11.89 0.34 22.47
C VAL A 387 -12.22 -0.47 23.74
N TRP A 388 -12.31 -1.80 23.57
CA TRP A 388 -12.51 -2.76 24.65
C TRP A 388 -11.46 -3.87 24.58
N PHE A 389 -11.05 -4.36 25.74
CA PHE A 389 -10.11 -5.47 25.88
C PHE A 389 -10.73 -6.58 26.73
N GLY A 390 -10.58 -7.82 26.29
CA GLY A 390 -11.10 -9.01 26.95
C GLY A 390 -10.05 -10.09 27.13
N ARG A 391 -10.35 -11.03 28.03
CA ARG A 391 -9.58 -12.24 28.27
C ARG A 391 -10.53 -13.42 28.26
N ASN A 392 -10.28 -14.42 27.42
CA ASN A 392 -11.03 -15.68 27.39
C ASN A 392 -12.56 -15.50 27.48
N ASN A 393 -13.13 -14.70 26.58
CA ASN A 393 -14.55 -14.35 26.51
C ASN A 393 -15.09 -13.50 27.68
N THR A 394 -14.22 -12.87 28.46
CA THR A 394 -14.59 -11.97 29.55
C THR A 394 -13.99 -10.58 29.33
N TRP A 395 -14.84 -9.56 29.16
CA TRP A 395 -14.42 -8.18 28.95
C TRP A 395 -13.93 -7.53 30.26
N GLY A 396 -12.76 -6.87 30.22
CA GLY A 396 -12.22 -6.12 31.35
C GLY A 396 -13.07 -4.90 31.69
N GLY A 397 -13.01 -4.43 32.95
CA GLY A 397 -13.74 -3.25 33.39
C GLY A 397 -15.28 -3.32 33.28
N SER A 398 -15.87 -4.52 33.18
CA SER A 398 -17.30 -4.72 32.85
C SER A 398 -17.68 -4.18 31.46
N GLY A 399 -16.75 -4.26 30.51
CA GLY A 399 -16.95 -3.83 29.13
C GLY A 399 -18.10 -4.55 28.43
N ASP A 400 -18.85 -3.81 27.62
CA ASP A 400 -19.92 -4.34 26.76
C ASP A 400 -19.81 -3.71 25.36
N PRO A 401 -18.92 -4.25 24.51
CA PRO A 401 -18.72 -3.74 23.16
C PRO A 401 -19.97 -3.89 22.28
N ALA A 402 -20.78 -4.94 22.48
CA ALA A 402 -21.99 -5.18 21.68
C ALA A 402 -23.00 -4.02 21.82
N ASN A 403 -23.15 -3.49 23.03
CA ASN A 403 -23.98 -2.31 23.29
C ASN A 403 -23.19 -0.97 23.27
N GLY A 404 -21.88 -1.01 23.04
CA GLY A 404 -21.03 0.19 22.99
C GLY A 404 -20.87 0.90 24.35
N THR A 405 -20.99 0.18 25.47
CA THR A 405 -20.91 0.74 26.84
C THR A 405 -19.68 0.25 27.60
N ASN A 406 -19.26 1.00 28.62
CA ASN A 406 -18.10 0.69 29.47
C ASN A 406 -16.80 0.42 28.66
N ALA A 407 -16.50 1.30 27.70
CA ALA A 407 -15.26 1.22 26.93
C ALA A 407 -14.04 1.29 27.86
N ALA A 408 -13.01 0.49 27.56
CA ALA A 408 -11.74 0.54 28.27
C ALA A 408 -11.08 1.91 28.09
N ALA A 409 -11.19 2.46 26.88
CA ALA A 409 -10.85 3.84 26.58
C ALA A 409 -11.75 4.39 25.47
N THR A 410 -11.89 5.71 25.45
CA THR A 410 -12.25 6.42 24.22
C THR A 410 -10.98 7.08 23.73
N VAL A 411 -10.57 6.72 22.53
CA VAL A 411 -9.41 7.28 21.88
C VAL A 411 -9.68 8.77 21.65
N ASP A 412 -8.90 9.63 22.32
CA ASP A 412 -9.14 11.07 22.29
C ASP A 412 -9.06 11.63 20.86
N SER A 413 -10.05 12.44 20.53
CA SER A 413 -10.07 13.30 19.36
C SER A 413 -9.04 14.41 19.55
N TYR A 414 -7.81 14.22 19.09
CA TYR A 414 -6.95 15.38 18.85
C TYR A 414 -7.60 16.18 17.71
N SER A 415 -8.29 17.25 18.10
CA SER A 415 -9.15 18.09 17.26
C SER A 415 -8.40 18.88 16.20
N ASP A 416 -7.07 18.97 16.26
CA ASP A 416 -6.38 19.91 15.39
C ASP A 416 -5.88 19.28 14.08
N TYR A 417 -5.80 17.95 13.97
CA TYR A 417 -5.02 17.31 12.88
C TYR A 417 -5.68 16.12 12.16
N GLY A 418 -6.95 15.81 12.42
CA GLY A 418 -7.74 14.88 11.58
C GLY A 418 -7.38 13.39 11.60
N TYR A 419 -6.51 12.91 12.50
CA TYR A 419 -6.03 11.52 12.48
C TYR A 419 -6.85 10.55 13.35
N LYS A 420 -7.48 9.55 12.71
CA LYS A 420 -8.22 8.43 13.36
C LYS A 420 -7.85 7.08 12.74
N VAL A 421 -6.58 6.70 12.75
CA VAL A 421 -6.18 5.47 12.07
C VAL A 421 -5.27 4.64 12.96
N TYR A 422 -5.83 3.52 13.41
CA TYR A 422 -5.19 2.58 14.32
C TYR A 422 -5.07 1.20 13.67
N THR A 423 -4.06 0.43 14.05
CA THR A 423 -3.91 -0.99 13.67
C THR A 423 -3.70 -1.86 14.90
N ALA A 424 -3.85 -3.16 14.76
CA ALA A 424 -3.48 -4.12 15.79
C ALA A 424 -1.98 -4.01 16.10
N VAL A 425 -1.60 -4.03 17.37
CA VAL A 425 -0.20 -3.97 17.81
C VAL A 425 0.11 -5.04 18.85
N ILE A 426 1.30 -5.63 18.74
CA ILE A 426 1.95 -6.38 19.80
C ILE A 426 3.24 -5.69 20.19
N GLY A 427 3.52 -5.62 21.50
CA GLY A 427 4.82 -5.25 22.01
C GLY A 427 5.34 -6.16 23.13
N SER A 428 6.64 -6.04 23.42
CA SER A 428 7.35 -6.75 24.51
C SER A 428 8.31 -5.80 25.24
N ALA A 429 8.40 -5.88 26.57
CA ALA A 429 9.24 -5.00 27.41
C ALA A 429 10.56 -5.55 27.92
N SER A 430 10.78 -6.85 27.87
CA SER A 430 12.03 -7.52 28.23
C SER A 430 11.74 -9.00 28.43
N SER A 431 12.49 -9.86 27.74
CA SER A 431 12.44 -11.33 27.81
C SER A 431 11.22 -12.03 27.19
N TYR A 432 11.54 -13.07 26.40
CA TYR A 432 10.70 -14.04 25.68
C TYR A 432 9.18 -13.89 25.85
N GLU A 433 8.56 -13.19 24.90
CA GLU A 433 7.11 -13.14 24.71
C GLU A 433 6.81 -13.66 23.31
N GLN A 434 5.85 -14.59 23.21
CA GLN A 434 5.34 -15.08 21.94
C GLN A 434 3.84 -14.92 21.85
N ALA A 435 3.37 -14.44 20.71
CA ALA A 435 1.95 -14.22 20.49
C ALA A 435 1.55 -14.42 19.03
N THR A 436 0.37 -15.01 18.82
CA THR A 436 -0.21 -15.29 17.51
C THR A 436 -1.47 -14.46 17.29
N LEU A 437 -1.51 -13.69 16.21
CA LEU A 437 -2.65 -12.90 15.76
C LEU A 437 -3.71 -13.77 15.10
N ASN A 438 -4.96 -13.45 15.36
CA ASN A 438 -6.09 -13.87 14.55
C ASN A 438 -6.99 -12.68 14.26
N CYS A 439 -6.96 -12.19 13.02
CA CYS A 439 -7.88 -11.17 12.51
C CYS A 439 -9.12 -11.79 11.82
N GLY A 440 -9.33 -13.09 12.02
CA GLY A 440 -10.39 -13.90 11.44
C GLY A 440 -9.86 -15.03 10.55
N GLN A 441 -8.56 -15.28 10.49
CA GLN A 441 -8.01 -16.32 9.62
C GLN A 441 -8.04 -17.72 10.21
N ASP A 442 -7.79 -17.88 11.52
CA ASP A 442 -7.57 -19.19 12.13
C ASP A 442 -7.80 -19.16 13.65
N SER A 443 -8.89 -19.77 14.10
CA SER A 443 -9.26 -19.84 15.53
C SER A 443 -8.46 -20.88 16.33
N SER A 444 -7.66 -21.71 15.66
CA SER A 444 -6.74 -22.66 16.28
C SER A 444 -5.36 -22.07 16.56
N PHE A 445 -5.06 -20.89 15.99
CA PHE A 445 -3.76 -20.20 16.10
C PHE A 445 -2.57 -21.06 15.66
N ALA A 446 -2.68 -21.67 14.49
CA ALA A 446 -1.81 -22.69 13.95
C ALA A 446 -1.78 -23.99 14.78
N GLY A 447 -2.91 -24.33 15.39
CA GLY A 447 -3.14 -25.64 16.01
C GLY A 447 -2.68 -25.73 17.47
N GLU A 448 -2.26 -24.59 18.05
CA GLU A 448 -1.89 -24.48 19.46
C GLU A 448 -3.08 -24.75 20.38
N ILE A 449 -4.28 -24.36 19.94
CA ILE A 449 -5.52 -24.59 20.68
C ILE A 449 -6.60 -25.21 19.79
N THR A 450 -7.63 -25.76 20.42
CA THR A 450 -8.83 -26.21 19.69
C THR A 450 -9.52 -25.03 19.03
N ALA A 451 -9.88 -25.17 17.75
CA ALA A 451 -10.65 -24.18 16.99
C ALA A 451 -11.98 -23.79 17.66
N GLY A 452 -12.45 -22.57 17.39
CA GLY A 452 -13.74 -22.04 17.85
C GLY A 452 -14.82 -22.03 16.77
N GLY A 453 -14.48 -21.74 15.51
CA GLY A 453 -15.44 -21.77 14.40
C GLY A 453 -16.40 -20.58 14.35
N ASN A 454 -16.05 -19.42 14.93
CA ASN A 454 -16.95 -18.26 14.98
C ASN A 454 -16.64 -17.26 13.86
N ALA A 455 -17.63 -16.95 13.04
CA ALA A 455 -17.53 -15.89 12.04
C ALA A 455 -18.12 -14.57 12.55
N ASP A 456 -17.79 -13.47 11.86
CA ASP A 456 -18.42 -12.17 12.07
C ASP A 456 -19.86 -12.10 11.53
N ALA A 457 -20.50 -10.93 11.66
CA ALA A 457 -21.88 -10.70 11.23
C ALA A 457 -22.11 -10.83 9.71
N LYS A 458 -21.05 -10.85 8.89
CA LYS A 458 -21.10 -11.08 7.44
C LYS A 458 -20.76 -12.53 7.06
N GLY A 459 -20.54 -13.39 8.06
CA GLY A 459 -20.13 -14.78 7.83
C GLY A 459 -18.66 -14.90 7.43
N ILE A 460 -17.84 -13.88 7.69
CA ILE A 460 -16.40 -13.89 7.41
C ILE A 460 -15.62 -14.18 8.69
N GLY A 461 -14.63 -15.04 8.53
CA GLY A 461 -13.59 -15.31 9.52
C GLY A 461 -13.84 -16.52 10.41
N ASP A 462 -12.81 -16.89 11.16
CA ASP A 462 -12.78 -17.99 12.11
C ASP A 462 -12.10 -17.53 13.41
N PHE A 463 -12.91 -17.24 14.44
CA PHE A 463 -12.48 -16.78 15.76
C PHE A 463 -12.73 -17.83 16.85
N LYS A 464 -11.92 -17.79 17.90
CA LYS A 464 -12.11 -18.67 19.06
C LYS A 464 -13.38 -18.30 19.82
N TYR A 465 -13.63 -17.00 19.99
CA TYR A 465 -14.83 -16.46 20.60
C TYR A 465 -15.64 -15.64 19.60
N ALA A 466 -16.96 -15.67 19.75
CA ALA A 466 -17.84 -14.92 18.88
C ALA A 466 -17.53 -13.41 18.94
N PRO A 467 -17.29 -12.74 17.80
CA PRO A 467 -17.17 -11.30 17.76
C PRO A 467 -18.43 -10.62 18.34
N PRO A 468 -18.28 -9.49 19.08
CA PRO A 468 -19.44 -8.73 19.53
C PRO A 468 -20.31 -8.26 18.36
N SER A 469 -21.62 -8.09 18.60
CA SER A 469 -22.57 -7.71 17.55
C SER A 469 -22.12 -6.47 16.77
N GLY A 470 -22.00 -6.61 15.45
CA GLY A 470 -21.62 -5.54 14.52
C GLY A 470 -20.11 -5.34 14.35
N PHE A 471 -19.26 -6.03 15.10
CA PHE A 471 -17.81 -6.01 14.89
C PHE A 471 -17.40 -7.03 13.83
N LEU A 472 -16.48 -6.63 12.96
CA LEU A 472 -16.09 -7.36 11.75
C LEU A 472 -14.65 -7.86 11.83
N ALA A 473 -14.37 -8.96 11.12
CA ALA A 473 -13.02 -9.44 10.89
C ALA A 473 -12.20 -8.40 10.10
N LEU A 474 -10.92 -8.23 10.44
CA LEU A 474 -10.03 -7.26 9.79
C LEU A 474 -9.44 -7.86 8.49
N CYS A 475 -10.22 -7.74 7.41
CA CYS A 475 -9.91 -8.22 6.07
C CYS A 475 -10.44 -7.27 4.98
N SER A 476 -9.94 -7.39 3.76
CA SER A 476 -10.26 -6.48 2.66
C SER A 476 -11.74 -6.51 2.25
N ALA A 477 -12.41 -7.66 2.36
CA ALA A 477 -13.86 -7.75 2.13
C ALA A 477 -14.69 -6.91 3.12
N ASN A 478 -14.15 -6.66 4.32
CA ASN A 478 -14.79 -5.86 5.35
C ASN A 478 -14.36 -4.40 5.39
N LEU A 479 -13.24 -4.04 4.74
CA LEU A 479 -12.80 -2.65 4.65
C LEU A 479 -13.90 -1.75 4.03
N PRO A 480 -14.03 -0.49 4.50
CA PRO A 480 -14.87 0.50 3.86
C PRO A 480 -14.58 0.60 2.36
N ASN A 481 -15.57 1.00 1.57
CA ASN A 481 -15.31 1.30 0.17
C ASN A 481 -14.48 2.59 0.10
N PRO A 482 -13.46 2.63 -0.78
CA PRO A 482 -12.69 3.85 -1.01
C PRO A 482 -13.57 4.94 -1.63
N GLY A 483 -13.13 6.20 -1.56
CA GLY A 483 -13.83 7.33 -2.15
C GLY A 483 -13.95 7.24 -3.67
N ILE A 484 -12.89 6.75 -4.32
CA ILE A 484 -12.89 6.35 -5.74
C ILE A 484 -12.92 4.81 -5.78
N ASP A 485 -14.01 4.22 -6.24
CA ASP A 485 -14.32 2.80 -6.00
C ASP A 485 -14.24 1.93 -7.28
N PRO A 486 -13.19 1.08 -7.40
CA PRO A 486 -13.09 0.08 -8.47
C PRO A 486 -14.30 -0.85 -8.62
N ALA A 487 -15.11 -1.06 -7.57
CA ALA A 487 -16.36 -1.81 -7.68
C ALA A 487 -17.47 -1.09 -8.46
N LYS A 488 -17.32 0.23 -8.65
CA LYS A 488 -18.19 1.08 -9.48
C LYS A 488 -17.57 1.42 -10.84
N ASP A 489 -16.51 0.70 -11.23
CA ASP A 489 -15.75 0.94 -12.45
C ASP A 489 -15.08 2.34 -12.49
N GLU A 490 -14.70 2.87 -11.32
CA GLU A 490 -13.90 4.10 -11.16
C GLU A 490 -12.43 3.76 -10.84
N GLU A 491 -11.49 4.52 -11.39
CA GLU A 491 -10.05 4.37 -11.14
C GLU A 491 -9.43 5.67 -10.61
N PRO A 492 -8.43 5.61 -9.70
CA PRO A 492 -7.65 6.81 -9.35
C PRO A 492 -7.08 7.56 -10.57
N ALA A 493 -6.76 6.82 -11.64
CA ALA A 493 -6.25 7.35 -12.90
C ALA A 493 -7.26 8.23 -13.66
N ASP A 494 -8.57 8.13 -13.37
CA ASP A 494 -9.61 8.98 -13.96
C ASP A 494 -9.53 10.43 -13.46
N TYR A 495 -8.85 10.66 -12.33
CA TYR A 495 -8.78 11.96 -11.64
C TYR A 495 -7.37 12.51 -11.49
N PHE A 496 -6.37 11.63 -11.42
CA PHE A 496 -4.96 11.99 -11.39
C PHE A 496 -4.13 11.03 -12.23
N ASN A 497 -3.34 11.54 -13.16
CA ASN A 497 -2.48 10.68 -13.98
C ASN A 497 -1.12 11.32 -14.33
N THR A 498 -0.10 10.48 -14.37
CA THR A 498 1.27 10.86 -14.71
C THR A 498 1.61 10.35 -16.11
N VAL A 499 2.06 11.24 -16.99
CA VAL A 499 2.51 10.88 -18.33
C VAL A 499 3.98 11.23 -18.53
N LEU A 500 4.70 10.32 -19.18
CA LEU A 500 6.07 10.54 -19.64
C LEU A 500 6.06 10.77 -21.15
N TYR A 501 6.84 11.72 -21.62
CA TYR A 501 6.94 11.99 -23.05
C TYR A 501 8.31 12.54 -23.43
N THR A 502 8.66 12.35 -24.70
CA THR A 502 9.85 12.94 -25.31
C THR A 502 9.42 14.10 -26.17
N GLY A 503 10.01 15.26 -25.93
CA GLY A 503 9.76 16.45 -26.72
C GLY A 503 10.26 16.28 -28.15
N ASN A 504 9.46 16.75 -29.10
CA ASN A 504 9.77 16.72 -30.53
C ASN A 504 10.28 18.06 -31.08
N GLY A 505 10.32 19.11 -30.26
CA GLY A 505 10.83 20.44 -30.64
C GLY A 505 9.89 21.25 -31.55
N SER A 506 8.74 20.68 -31.95
CA SER A 506 7.69 21.43 -32.65
C SER A 506 7.08 22.48 -31.72
N GLY A 507 6.29 23.41 -32.26
CA GLY A 507 5.50 24.35 -31.44
C GLY A 507 4.14 23.79 -31.00
N SER A 508 3.86 22.51 -31.28
CA SER A 508 2.57 21.87 -31.05
C SER A 508 2.73 20.34 -31.06
N GLN A 509 2.80 19.73 -29.89
CA GLN A 509 2.82 18.29 -29.68
C GLN A 509 1.66 17.90 -28.77
N ALA A 510 0.72 17.09 -29.26
CA ALA A 510 -0.30 16.49 -28.42
C ALA A 510 0.34 15.49 -27.45
N ILE A 511 0.06 15.64 -26.16
CA ILE A 511 0.46 14.72 -25.10
C ILE A 511 -0.80 14.02 -24.62
N THR A 512 -0.95 12.76 -25.05
CA THR A 512 -2.12 11.90 -24.81
C THR A 512 -1.84 10.82 -23.78
N GLY A 513 -2.85 10.04 -23.40
CA GLY A 513 -2.75 8.99 -22.38
C GLY A 513 -2.91 9.51 -20.96
N VAL A 514 -3.43 10.73 -20.80
CA VAL A 514 -3.85 11.28 -19.50
C VAL A 514 -5.19 10.68 -19.08
N GLY A 515 -6.09 10.42 -20.03
CA GLY A 515 -7.43 9.84 -19.81
C GLY A 515 -8.54 10.88 -19.65
N PHE A 516 -8.18 12.15 -19.44
CA PHE A 516 -9.12 13.25 -19.21
C PHE A 516 -8.53 14.58 -19.69
N GLN A 517 -9.38 15.62 -19.75
CA GLN A 517 -8.93 17.00 -19.90
C GLN A 517 -8.44 17.52 -18.55
N PRO A 518 -7.14 17.83 -18.39
CA PRO A 518 -6.63 18.27 -17.09
C PRO A 518 -7.04 19.71 -16.80
N ASP A 519 -7.43 19.94 -15.56
CA ASP A 519 -7.61 21.29 -15.00
C ASP A 519 -6.27 21.86 -14.58
N TRP A 520 -5.32 21.03 -14.15
CA TRP A 520 -3.96 21.43 -13.80
C TRP A 520 -2.92 20.49 -14.39
N VAL A 521 -1.93 21.06 -15.06
CA VAL A 521 -0.75 20.39 -15.62
C VAL A 521 0.50 20.93 -14.92
N TRP A 522 1.20 20.06 -14.20
CA TRP A 522 2.52 20.32 -13.66
C TRP A 522 3.57 19.56 -14.48
N ALA A 523 4.26 20.27 -15.37
CA ALA A 523 5.27 19.71 -16.26
C ALA A 523 6.70 19.96 -15.77
N LYS A 524 7.59 18.99 -15.99
CA LYS A 524 9.02 19.09 -15.67
C LYS A 524 9.91 18.38 -16.69
N ALA A 525 10.93 19.11 -17.16
CA ALA A 525 12.02 18.53 -17.93
C ALA A 525 12.89 17.62 -17.04
N ARG A 526 13.15 16.40 -17.50
CA ARG A 526 13.90 15.36 -16.78
C ARG A 526 15.34 15.23 -17.25
N SER A 527 15.65 15.57 -18.50
CA SER A 527 17.00 15.44 -19.08
C SER A 527 17.78 16.75 -19.13
N ILE A 528 17.23 17.85 -18.61
CA ILE A 528 17.85 19.17 -18.59
C ILE A 528 17.37 20.00 -17.39
N THR A 529 18.21 20.93 -16.94
CA THR A 529 17.94 21.85 -15.81
C THR A 529 16.99 22.98 -16.22
N TYR A 530 15.69 22.75 -16.13
CA TYR A 530 14.64 23.78 -16.22
C TYR A 530 13.72 23.73 -15.00
N SER A 531 13.24 24.91 -14.59
CA SER A 531 12.15 25.03 -13.62
C SER A 531 10.92 24.26 -14.08
N HIS A 532 10.18 23.72 -13.11
CA HIS A 532 8.85 23.16 -13.34
C HIS A 532 7.91 24.25 -13.87
N ARG A 533 6.91 23.85 -14.65
CA ARG A 533 5.90 24.75 -15.24
C ARG A 533 4.50 24.30 -14.92
N TRP A 534 3.70 25.22 -14.42
CA TRP A 534 2.33 24.97 -13.98
C TRP A 534 1.35 25.74 -14.87
N TYR A 535 0.42 25.02 -15.47
CA TYR A 535 -0.67 25.56 -16.27
C TYR A 535 -1.99 25.03 -15.74
N ASP A 536 -3.01 25.88 -15.67
CA ASP A 536 -4.37 25.42 -15.37
C ASP A 536 -5.39 26.08 -16.28
N ASN A 537 -6.55 25.44 -16.39
CA ASN A 537 -7.62 25.90 -17.27
C ASN A 537 -8.34 27.15 -16.73
N VAL A 538 -8.28 27.42 -15.42
CA VAL A 538 -8.89 28.58 -14.77
C VAL A 538 -8.20 29.88 -15.21
N ARG A 539 -6.87 29.87 -15.26
CA ARG A 539 -6.06 30.98 -15.78
C ARG A 539 -5.98 30.98 -17.31
N GLY A 540 -6.14 29.79 -17.91
CA GLY A 540 -6.11 29.56 -19.35
C GLY A 540 -4.75 29.07 -19.85
N ALA A 541 -4.75 28.58 -21.10
CA ALA A 541 -3.53 28.10 -21.75
C ALA A 541 -2.45 29.19 -21.82
N SER A 542 -1.18 28.76 -21.89
CA SER A 542 0.01 29.62 -21.96
C SER A 542 0.31 30.46 -20.72
N LYS A 543 -0.50 30.39 -19.66
CA LYS A 543 -0.26 31.09 -18.38
C LYS A 543 0.63 30.27 -17.45
N ALA A 544 1.93 30.49 -17.53
CA ALA A 544 2.89 29.71 -16.77
C ALA A 544 3.20 30.31 -15.40
N LEU A 545 3.31 29.41 -14.42
CA LEU A 545 3.94 29.64 -13.13
C LEU A 545 5.07 28.64 -12.92
N TYR A 546 6.01 28.97 -12.03
CA TYR A 546 7.20 28.15 -11.77
C TYR A 546 7.30 27.84 -10.27
N SER A 547 7.20 26.56 -9.88
CA SER A 547 7.20 26.14 -8.47
C SER A 547 8.52 26.41 -7.75
N SER A 548 9.61 26.61 -8.48
CA SER A 548 10.94 26.90 -7.93
C SER A 548 11.31 28.39 -7.91
N SER A 549 10.36 29.30 -8.18
CA SER A 549 10.65 30.73 -8.39
C SER A 549 9.62 31.65 -7.76
N THR A 550 10.02 32.89 -7.50
CA THR A 550 9.12 33.97 -7.08
C THR A 550 8.43 34.65 -8.25
N ASN A 551 8.86 34.40 -9.49
CA ASN A 551 8.36 35.09 -10.68
C ASN A 551 6.83 35.16 -10.71
N ALA A 552 6.30 36.30 -11.15
CA ALA A 552 4.89 36.47 -11.50
C ALA A 552 4.51 35.54 -12.68
N GLU A 553 3.21 35.42 -12.94
CA GLU A 553 2.68 34.70 -14.09
C GLU A 553 3.31 35.23 -15.38
N SER A 554 3.77 34.31 -16.24
CA SER A 554 4.26 34.64 -17.57
C SER A 554 3.30 34.12 -18.64
N THR A 555 3.36 34.71 -19.83
CA THR A 555 2.69 34.16 -21.01
C THR A 555 3.74 33.51 -21.90
N GLU A 556 3.71 32.18 -22.01
CA GLU A 556 4.66 31.40 -22.79
C GLU A 556 3.98 30.22 -23.50
N ASN A 557 4.50 29.84 -24.66
CA ASN A 557 4.00 28.70 -25.44
C ASN A 557 4.49 27.36 -24.83
N GLY A 558 4.16 27.06 -23.58
CA GLY A 558 4.50 25.77 -22.97
C GLY A 558 3.35 24.77 -23.00
N VAL A 559 2.15 25.18 -22.59
CA VAL A 559 0.88 24.48 -22.86
C VAL A 559 0.00 25.40 -23.68
N THR A 560 -0.51 24.92 -24.81
CA THR A 560 -1.26 25.72 -25.80
C THR A 560 -2.75 25.37 -25.87
N SER A 561 -3.12 24.17 -25.43
CA SER A 561 -4.51 23.76 -25.20
C SER A 561 -4.58 22.69 -24.13
N PHE A 562 -5.73 22.61 -23.47
CA PHE A 562 -6.16 21.47 -22.66
C PHE A 562 -7.11 20.65 -23.52
N ASP A 563 -6.77 19.41 -23.78
CA ASP A 563 -7.43 18.54 -24.75
C ASP A 563 -8.21 17.44 -24.00
N SER A 564 -9.16 16.76 -24.64
CA SER A 564 -10.00 15.74 -23.97
C SER A 564 -9.22 14.56 -23.37
N ASP A 565 -8.02 14.31 -23.87
CA ASP A 565 -7.07 13.33 -23.36
C ASP A 565 -5.70 14.00 -23.24
N GLY A 566 -5.54 14.86 -22.24
CA GLY A 566 -4.29 15.53 -21.93
C GLY A 566 -4.17 16.96 -22.46
N PHE A 567 -3.06 17.30 -23.09
CA PHE A 567 -2.76 18.70 -23.46
C PHE A 567 -1.83 18.80 -24.66
N THR A 568 -1.83 19.95 -25.32
CA THR A 568 -0.88 20.24 -26.40
C THR A 568 0.30 21.05 -25.86
N ALA A 569 1.46 20.41 -25.82
CA ALA A 569 2.73 21.04 -25.46
C ALA A 569 3.23 21.92 -26.61
N GLY A 570 3.58 23.16 -26.30
CA GLY A 570 4.14 24.11 -27.25
C GLY A 570 5.62 23.86 -27.50
N HIS A 571 6.50 24.64 -26.86
CA HIS A 571 7.96 24.50 -26.91
C HIS A 571 8.65 24.96 -25.61
N ALA A 572 8.11 25.98 -24.93
CA ALA A 572 8.77 26.73 -23.84
C ALA A 572 9.10 25.86 -22.61
N GLY A 573 10.18 25.08 -22.69
CA GLY A 573 10.64 24.16 -21.64
C GLY A 573 9.65 23.07 -21.23
N THR A 574 8.71 22.74 -22.13
CA THR A 574 7.80 21.60 -22.04
C THR A 574 7.91 20.68 -23.27
N ASN A 575 8.61 21.08 -24.34
CA ASN A 575 8.69 20.32 -25.59
C ASN A 575 10.00 20.61 -26.36
N GLY A 576 11.14 20.56 -25.68
CA GLY A 576 12.45 20.65 -26.34
C GLY A 576 12.79 19.36 -27.09
N SER A 577 13.37 19.46 -28.30
CA SER A 577 13.67 18.29 -29.13
C SER A 577 14.60 17.30 -28.44
N GLY A 578 14.17 16.03 -28.36
CA GLY A 578 14.92 14.93 -27.73
C GLY A 578 15.00 15.01 -26.20
N GLN A 579 14.38 16.01 -25.58
CA GLN A 579 14.35 16.14 -24.11
C GLN A 579 13.23 15.27 -23.54
N THR A 580 13.47 14.62 -22.40
CA THR A 580 12.45 13.82 -21.72
C THR A 580 11.72 14.67 -20.68
N PHE A 581 10.41 14.46 -20.54
CA PHE A 581 9.54 15.20 -19.63
C PHE A 581 8.68 14.25 -18.80
N VAL A 582 8.22 14.76 -17.66
CA VAL A 582 7.09 14.23 -16.90
C VAL A 582 6.04 15.32 -16.79
N ALA A 583 4.76 14.95 -16.89
CA ALA A 583 3.65 15.81 -16.51
C ALA A 583 2.74 15.07 -15.53
N TRP A 584 2.47 15.72 -14.40
CA TRP A 584 1.46 15.29 -13.43
C TRP A 584 0.20 16.12 -13.67
N ASN A 585 -0.94 15.44 -13.81
CA ASN A 585 -2.16 16.03 -14.31
C ASN A 585 -3.30 15.76 -13.32
N TRP A 586 -4.07 16.79 -12.98
CA TRP A 586 -5.21 16.69 -12.08
C TRP A 586 -6.49 17.15 -12.76
N LEU A 587 -7.57 16.42 -12.51
CA LEU A 587 -8.93 16.77 -12.89
C LEU A 587 -9.62 17.49 -11.72
N ALA A 588 -10.11 18.70 -11.97
CA ALA A 588 -10.98 19.44 -11.07
C ALA A 588 -12.42 19.44 -11.64
N GLY A 589 -13.12 20.57 -11.61
CA GLY A 589 -14.50 20.71 -12.08
C GLY A 589 -14.64 21.11 -13.55
N GLY A 590 -13.55 21.22 -14.31
CA GLY A 590 -13.55 21.76 -15.66
C GLY A 590 -13.65 23.29 -15.71
N THR A 591 -14.71 23.81 -16.34
CA THR A 591 -14.84 25.27 -16.56
C THR A 591 -15.06 26.00 -15.24
N ALA A 592 -14.22 27.01 -14.96
CA ALA A 592 -14.32 27.77 -13.72
C ALA A 592 -15.65 28.55 -13.61
N ALA A 593 -16.25 28.51 -12.41
CA ALA A 593 -17.46 29.23 -12.07
C ALA A 593 -17.23 30.23 -10.94
N SER A 594 -18.04 31.30 -10.89
CA SER A 594 -17.98 32.26 -9.79
C SER A 594 -18.48 31.63 -8.48
N ASN A 595 -17.70 31.78 -7.41
CA ASN A 595 -18.07 31.37 -6.05
C ASN A 595 -18.12 32.61 -5.14
N THR A 596 -19.19 32.71 -4.34
CA THR A 596 -19.48 33.84 -3.43
C THR A 596 -19.62 33.40 -1.96
N ASP A 597 -19.10 32.22 -1.59
CA ASP A 597 -19.16 31.71 -0.22
C ASP A 597 -18.26 32.51 0.73
N GLY A 598 -17.17 33.08 0.21
CA GLY A 598 -16.25 33.95 0.93
C GLY A 598 -16.55 35.44 0.79
N SER A 599 -15.86 36.28 1.57
CA SER A 599 -15.91 37.73 1.43
C SER A 599 -15.21 38.24 0.16
N ILE A 600 -14.33 37.43 -0.43
CA ILE A 600 -13.78 37.62 -1.77
C ILE A 600 -14.49 36.65 -2.73
N THR A 601 -15.05 37.20 -3.81
CA THR A 601 -15.55 36.38 -4.93
C THR A 601 -14.36 35.73 -5.66
N SER A 602 -14.37 34.41 -5.74
CA SER A 602 -13.37 33.62 -6.47
C SER A 602 -13.95 33.05 -7.77
N SER A 603 -13.07 32.63 -8.67
CA SER A 603 -13.41 31.81 -9.85
C SER A 603 -12.80 30.43 -9.66
N VAL A 604 -13.65 29.40 -9.56
CA VAL A 604 -13.30 28.08 -9.02
C VAL A 604 -13.62 26.98 -10.03
N SER A 605 -12.69 26.05 -10.22
CA SER A 605 -12.94 24.71 -10.75
C SER A 605 -12.65 23.69 -9.65
N ALA A 606 -13.65 22.93 -9.22
CA ALA A 606 -13.52 22.00 -8.09
C ALA A 606 -14.13 20.64 -8.38
N ASN A 607 -13.40 19.59 -8.01
CA ASN A 607 -13.87 18.23 -7.94
C ASN A 607 -13.99 17.81 -6.47
N THR A 608 -15.22 17.80 -5.97
CA THR A 608 -15.53 17.43 -4.58
C THR A 608 -15.38 15.93 -4.30
N GLU A 609 -15.37 15.10 -5.34
CA GLU A 609 -15.20 13.65 -5.22
C GLU A 609 -13.72 13.27 -5.08
N ALA A 610 -12.87 13.84 -5.94
CA ALA A 610 -11.42 13.68 -5.89
C ALA A 610 -10.73 14.61 -4.87
N GLY A 611 -11.47 15.52 -4.25
CA GLY A 611 -10.97 16.44 -3.24
C GLY A 611 -9.92 17.43 -3.73
N PHE A 612 -10.06 17.90 -4.98
CA PHE A 612 -9.13 18.86 -5.59
C PHE A 612 -9.88 20.09 -6.12
N SER A 613 -9.33 21.27 -5.88
CA SER A 613 -9.83 22.54 -6.40
C SER A 613 -8.70 23.45 -6.86
N VAL A 614 -8.91 24.13 -7.98
CA VAL A 614 -8.07 25.23 -8.46
C VAL A 614 -8.95 26.48 -8.62
N LEU A 615 -8.47 27.61 -8.11
CA LEU A 615 -9.24 28.85 -8.10
C LEU A 615 -8.37 30.09 -8.24
N THR A 616 -8.98 31.19 -8.68
CA THR A 616 -8.36 32.53 -8.70
C THR A 616 -9.19 33.54 -7.92
N TYR A 617 -8.53 34.55 -7.35
CA TYR A 617 -9.16 35.63 -6.62
C TYR A 617 -8.28 36.89 -6.63
N THR A 618 -8.88 38.05 -6.36
CA THR A 618 -8.18 39.32 -6.21
C THR A 618 -8.13 39.70 -4.73
N GLY A 619 -6.94 39.95 -4.21
CA GLY A 619 -6.70 40.25 -2.81
C GLY A 619 -7.22 41.63 -2.39
N THR A 620 -7.53 41.78 -1.11
CA THR A 620 -8.10 42.99 -0.53
C THR A 620 -7.10 43.79 0.31
N GLY A 621 -6.03 43.15 0.80
CA GLY A 621 -5.10 43.76 1.77
C GLY A 621 -5.66 43.80 3.20
N SER A 622 -6.73 43.06 3.49
CA SER A 622 -7.40 42.98 4.79
C SER A 622 -7.93 41.57 5.02
N THR A 623 -8.14 41.18 6.27
CA THR A 623 -8.68 39.84 6.60
C THR A 623 -9.92 39.52 5.77
N ALA A 624 -9.90 38.38 5.10
CA ALA A 624 -10.94 37.96 4.16
C ALA A 624 -11.04 36.44 4.08
N THR A 625 -12.16 35.96 3.54
CA THR A 625 -12.37 34.54 3.24
C THR A 625 -12.51 34.34 1.74
N VAL A 626 -11.99 33.22 1.23
CA VAL A 626 -12.01 32.87 -0.18
C VAL A 626 -12.72 31.53 -0.35
N GLY A 627 -13.74 31.49 -1.19
CA GLY A 627 -14.48 30.26 -1.49
C GLY A 627 -13.66 29.31 -2.35
N HIS A 628 -13.58 28.03 -1.95
CA HIS A 628 -12.81 27.00 -2.66
C HIS A 628 -13.65 25.93 -3.36
N GLY A 629 -14.98 25.92 -3.16
CA GLY A 629 -15.90 25.04 -3.88
C GLY A 629 -15.79 23.53 -3.58
N LEU A 630 -15.05 23.15 -2.53
CA LEU A 630 -15.07 21.77 -2.04
C LEU A 630 -16.26 21.59 -1.08
N ASN A 631 -16.51 20.36 -0.62
CA ASN A 631 -17.53 20.05 0.41
C ASN A 631 -16.90 19.68 1.77
N SER A 632 -15.58 19.77 1.85
CA SER A 632 -14.74 19.37 2.97
C SER A 632 -13.63 20.41 3.14
N ALA A 633 -13.15 20.59 4.37
CA ALA A 633 -12.04 21.49 4.64
C ALA A 633 -10.77 20.99 3.91
N PRO A 634 -10.07 21.84 3.14
CA PRO A 634 -8.78 21.48 2.58
C PRO A 634 -7.76 21.15 3.66
N ASP A 635 -7.02 20.05 3.47
CA ASP A 635 -5.86 19.66 4.27
C ASP A 635 -4.56 20.31 3.79
N PHE A 636 -4.53 20.81 2.54
CA PHE A 636 -3.35 21.41 1.93
C PHE A 636 -3.77 22.49 0.94
N ILE A 637 -3.20 23.70 1.07
CA ILE A 637 -3.51 24.82 0.19
C ILE A 637 -2.20 25.45 -0.28
N ILE A 638 -2.05 25.62 -1.59
CA ILE A 638 -0.89 26.29 -2.21
C ILE A 638 -1.37 27.59 -2.85
N VAL A 639 -0.84 28.73 -2.42
CA VAL A 639 -1.19 30.07 -2.94
C VAL A 639 -0.01 30.72 -3.64
N LYS A 640 -0.29 31.39 -4.78
CA LYS A 640 0.70 32.18 -5.53
C LYS A 640 0.10 33.47 -6.09
N SER A 641 0.79 34.58 -5.86
CA SER A 641 0.55 35.85 -6.58
C SER A 641 0.94 35.71 -8.05
N ARG A 642 0.09 36.25 -8.93
CA ARG A 642 0.16 36.13 -10.38
C ARG A 642 0.71 37.38 -11.05
N ASP A 643 0.60 38.54 -10.42
CA ASP A 643 1.00 39.83 -10.98
C ASP A 643 2.29 40.40 -10.34
N ASN A 644 2.73 39.84 -9.21
CA ASN A 644 3.91 40.28 -8.48
C ASN A 644 4.91 39.15 -8.21
N SER A 645 6.19 39.53 -8.11
CA SER A 645 7.26 38.59 -7.77
C SER A 645 7.23 38.28 -6.27
N ARG A 646 6.61 37.14 -5.91
CA ARG A 646 6.35 36.73 -4.53
C ARG A 646 6.54 35.23 -4.36
N ASN A 647 6.95 34.84 -3.16
CA ASN A 647 7.07 33.43 -2.77
C ASN A 647 5.69 32.75 -2.79
N TRP A 648 5.71 31.44 -3.04
CA TRP A 648 4.58 30.55 -2.83
C TRP A 648 4.34 30.35 -1.34
N ARG A 649 3.08 30.25 -0.92
CA ARG A 649 2.70 29.93 0.46
C ARG A 649 1.88 28.66 0.53
N VAL A 650 2.16 27.87 1.55
CA VAL A 650 1.53 26.58 1.78
C VAL A 650 0.93 26.54 3.17
N TYR A 651 -0.37 26.31 3.24
CA TYR A 651 -1.07 25.84 4.43
C TYR A 651 -1.10 24.30 4.39
N ASN A 652 -1.02 23.67 5.57
CA ASN A 652 -1.33 22.27 5.72
C ASN A 652 -1.98 22.02 7.09
N SER A 653 -2.93 21.10 7.15
CA SER A 653 -3.66 20.80 8.38
C SER A 653 -2.74 20.32 9.48
N ILE A 654 -1.65 19.60 9.18
CA ILE A 654 -0.74 19.01 10.18
C ILE A 654 0.01 20.07 11.00
N SER A 655 0.40 21.17 10.37
CA SER A 655 1.05 22.29 11.05
C SER A 655 0.05 23.23 11.75
N GLY A 656 -1.21 23.23 11.27
CA GLY A 656 -2.27 24.15 11.64
C GLY A 656 -2.16 25.53 10.95
N ALA A 657 -3.24 26.30 10.99
CA ALA A 657 -3.36 27.62 10.37
C ALA A 657 -2.49 28.70 11.00
N THR A 658 -1.88 28.46 12.16
CA THR A 658 -0.90 29.37 12.76
C THR A 658 0.44 29.38 12.00
N LYS A 659 0.68 28.37 11.15
CA LYS A 659 1.96 28.18 10.48
C LYS A 659 1.84 28.18 8.97
N TYR A 660 2.98 28.41 8.31
CA TYR A 660 3.09 28.30 6.86
C TYR A 660 4.41 27.67 6.44
N LEU A 661 4.42 27.12 5.21
CA LEU A 661 5.62 26.72 4.48
C LEU A 661 5.74 27.51 3.17
N GLY A 662 6.93 27.49 2.56
CA GLY A 662 7.16 28.02 1.21
C GLY A 662 7.45 26.91 0.21
N LEU A 663 6.62 26.78 -0.84
CA LEU A 663 6.81 25.74 -1.86
C LEU A 663 8.12 25.94 -2.65
N ASN A 664 8.51 27.18 -2.94
CA ASN A 664 9.73 27.49 -3.69
C ASN A 664 10.96 27.66 -2.78
N GLN A 665 10.88 27.20 -1.53
CA GLN A 665 11.88 27.44 -0.50
C GLN A 665 12.23 26.13 0.20
N THR A 666 13.40 26.10 0.83
CA THR A 666 13.83 24.99 1.69
C THR A 666 13.46 25.20 3.15
N ASN A 667 12.93 26.37 3.53
CA ASN A 667 12.73 26.73 4.92
C ASN A 667 11.88 25.72 5.71
N ALA A 668 12.15 25.62 7.00
CA ALA A 668 11.22 25.04 7.96
C ALA A 668 9.96 25.93 8.06
N GLN A 669 8.90 25.39 8.65
CA GLN A 669 7.67 26.12 8.94
C GLN A 669 7.94 27.28 9.88
N ALA A 670 7.17 28.35 9.74
CA ALA A 670 7.21 29.50 10.64
C ALA A 670 5.79 29.87 11.07
N ASP A 671 5.70 30.45 12.27
CA ASP A 671 4.48 30.97 12.88
C ASP A 671 4.20 32.39 12.40
N SER A 672 2.98 32.65 11.92
CA SER A 672 2.51 33.97 11.49
C SER A 672 1.02 33.94 11.13
N ASP A 673 0.23 34.72 11.86
CA ASP A 673 -1.18 35.01 11.57
C ASP A 673 -1.38 35.67 10.21
N ALA A 674 -0.44 36.53 9.78
CA ALA A 674 -0.53 37.34 8.57
C ALA A 674 -0.89 36.60 7.26
N PHE A 675 -0.74 35.27 7.21
CA PHE A 675 -1.14 34.45 6.05
C PHE A 675 -2.56 33.91 6.18
N TRP A 676 -2.88 33.16 7.24
CA TRP A 676 -4.14 32.40 7.38
C TRP A 676 -5.06 32.90 8.49
N ASN A 677 -4.70 34.01 9.16
CA ASN A 677 -5.43 34.60 10.29
C ASN A 677 -5.63 33.62 11.46
N ASP A 678 -4.69 32.69 11.68
CA ASP A 678 -4.82 31.59 12.66
C ASP A 678 -6.16 30.84 12.58
N THR A 679 -6.77 30.79 11.40
CA THR A 679 -8.12 30.26 11.20
C THR A 679 -8.08 29.06 10.26
N GLU A 680 -8.44 27.89 10.80
CA GLU A 680 -8.54 26.67 9.99
C GLU A 680 -9.57 26.82 8.86
N PRO A 681 -9.31 26.24 7.67
CA PRO A 681 -10.28 26.17 6.60
C PRO A 681 -11.55 25.44 7.04
N THR A 682 -12.67 25.83 6.45
CA THR A 682 -13.97 25.17 6.61
C THR A 682 -14.31 24.36 5.37
N SER A 683 -15.47 23.72 5.34
CA SER A 683 -15.94 23.00 4.16
C SER A 683 -16.15 23.88 2.92
N SER A 684 -16.20 25.20 3.03
CA SER A 684 -16.51 26.10 1.91
C SER A 684 -15.51 27.24 1.68
N VAL A 685 -14.79 27.68 2.72
CA VAL A 685 -13.83 28.80 2.64
C VAL A 685 -12.53 28.52 3.39
N PHE A 686 -11.44 29.12 2.91
CA PHE A 686 -10.23 29.35 3.69
C PHE A 686 -10.07 30.85 3.99
N THR A 687 -9.33 31.17 5.04
CA THR A 687 -9.13 32.56 5.49
C THR A 687 -7.74 33.04 5.08
N VAL A 688 -7.65 34.30 4.66
CA VAL A 688 -6.40 34.99 4.38
C VAL A 688 -6.33 36.31 5.15
N GLU A 689 -5.14 36.71 5.58
CA GLU A 689 -4.95 37.97 6.33
C GLU A 689 -4.22 39.03 5.50
N THR A 690 -3.32 39.83 6.07
CA THR A 690 -2.76 41.03 5.42
C THR A 690 -1.48 40.77 4.61
N ALA A 691 -0.90 39.56 4.67
CA ALA A 691 0.33 39.25 3.97
C ALA A 691 0.14 39.32 2.46
N THR A 692 0.95 40.18 1.83
CA THR A 692 0.92 40.39 0.38
C THR A 692 1.30 39.15 -0.45
N THR A 693 1.83 38.08 0.13
CA THR A 693 2.04 36.81 -0.60
C THR A 693 0.75 36.01 -0.80
N VAL A 694 -0.32 36.31 -0.06
CA VAL A 694 -1.62 35.62 -0.18
C VAL A 694 -2.81 36.56 -0.38
N ASN A 695 -2.71 37.85 -0.03
CA ASN A 695 -3.86 38.76 -0.05
C ASN A 695 -3.47 40.25 -0.10
N GLY A 696 -2.51 40.61 -0.94
CA GLY A 696 -2.17 42.00 -1.25
C GLY A 696 -3.33 42.73 -1.92
N SER A 697 -3.51 44.01 -1.60
CA SER A 697 -4.64 44.79 -2.10
C SER A 697 -4.57 44.95 -3.62
N SER A 698 -5.66 44.56 -4.30
CA SER A 698 -5.78 44.57 -5.76
C SER A 698 -4.79 43.68 -6.50
N GLU A 699 -4.15 42.71 -5.81
CA GLU A 699 -3.26 41.74 -6.44
C GLU A 699 -4.01 40.46 -6.81
N ASP A 700 -3.67 39.84 -7.94
CA ASP A 700 -4.30 38.60 -8.39
C ASP A 700 -3.56 37.35 -7.89
N TYR A 701 -4.32 36.36 -7.46
CA TYR A 701 -3.82 35.09 -6.91
C TYR A 701 -4.41 33.88 -7.61
N VAL A 702 -3.69 32.76 -7.50
CA VAL A 702 -4.21 31.40 -7.73
C VAL A 702 -4.01 30.59 -6.46
N ALA A 703 -4.98 29.73 -6.14
CA ALA A 703 -4.86 28.73 -5.08
C ALA A 703 -5.20 27.32 -5.60
N TYR A 704 -4.46 26.33 -5.10
CA TYR A 704 -4.68 24.91 -5.31
C TYR A 704 -5.00 24.28 -3.96
N CYS A 705 -6.18 23.70 -3.80
CA CYS A 705 -6.68 23.16 -2.54
C CYS A 705 -6.88 21.65 -2.67
N PHE A 706 -6.42 20.89 -1.67
CA PHE A 706 -6.57 19.45 -1.58
C PHE A 706 -7.19 19.08 -0.24
N HIS A 707 -8.15 18.16 -0.24
CA HIS A 707 -8.52 17.40 0.96
C HIS A 707 -8.25 15.91 0.74
N SER A 708 -7.94 15.20 1.81
CA SER A 708 -7.72 13.76 1.77
C SER A 708 -9.02 13.03 1.43
N VAL A 709 -8.93 12.01 0.58
CA VAL A 709 -10.04 11.14 0.18
C VAL A 709 -9.63 9.70 0.44
N ASP A 710 -10.44 8.97 1.21
CA ASP A 710 -10.08 7.63 1.66
C ASP A 710 -9.78 6.68 0.48
N GLY A 711 -8.65 5.97 0.54
CA GLY A 711 -8.18 5.11 -0.54
C GLY A 711 -7.69 5.82 -1.82
N TYR A 712 -7.75 7.15 -1.93
CA TYR A 712 -7.37 7.91 -3.13
C TYR A 712 -6.27 8.95 -2.89
N SER A 713 -6.45 9.88 -1.95
CA SER A 713 -5.49 10.95 -1.68
C SER A 713 -5.27 11.13 -0.19
N LYS A 714 -4.06 11.53 0.20
CA LYS A 714 -3.74 11.74 1.62
C LYS A 714 -2.73 12.84 1.84
N VAL A 715 -3.07 13.75 2.74
CA VAL A 715 -2.12 14.60 3.45
C VAL A 715 -1.83 13.94 4.79
N GLY A 716 -0.56 13.75 5.11
CA GLY A 716 -0.17 13.10 6.36
C GLY A 716 1.22 13.49 6.81
N SER A 717 1.67 12.89 7.90
CA SER A 717 3.00 13.11 8.46
C SER A 717 3.65 11.84 8.99
N TYR A 718 4.97 11.89 9.13
CA TYR A 718 5.77 10.87 9.80
C TYR A 718 7.05 11.49 10.36
N THR A 719 7.72 10.76 11.25
CA THR A 719 9.04 11.10 11.76
C THR A 719 10.07 10.20 11.11
N GLY A 720 11.13 10.77 10.55
CA GLY A 720 12.21 10.00 9.93
C GLY A 720 13.09 9.29 10.97
N ASN A 721 13.69 8.17 10.57
CA ASN A 721 14.51 7.35 11.46
C ASN A 721 16.01 7.31 11.08
N GLY A 722 16.40 7.85 9.92
CA GLY A 722 17.78 7.92 9.45
C GLY A 722 18.36 6.59 8.95
N SER A 723 17.52 5.57 8.73
CA SER A 723 17.93 4.21 8.39
C SER A 723 17.54 3.80 6.97
N THR A 724 18.32 2.91 6.35
CA THR A 724 17.95 2.24 5.09
C THR A 724 16.87 1.16 5.28
N ASP A 725 16.63 0.73 6.53
CA ASP A 725 15.39 0.09 6.93
C ASP A 725 14.46 1.18 7.49
N GLY A 726 14.06 2.09 6.60
CA GLY A 726 13.53 3.41 6.95
C GLY A 726 12.09 3.39 7.48
N ALA A 727 11.50 4.55 7.74
CA ALA A 727 10.11 4.58 8.19
C ALA A 727 9.16 3.92 7.17
N PHE A 728 8.24 3.07 7.64
CA PHE A 728 7.06 2.67 6.89
C PHE A 728 5.94 3.66 7.18
N VAL A 729 5.23 4.11 6.14
CA VAL A 729 4.14 5.07 6.25
C VAL A 729 2.92 4.51 5.54
N TYR A 730 1.83 4.33 6.30
CA TYR A 730 0.57 3.84 5.78
C TYR A 730 -0.25 4.97 5.16
N THR A 731 -0.67 4.79 3.92
CA THR A 731 -1.55 5.73 3.20
C THR A 731 -2.96 5.19 3.01
N GLY A 732 -3.14 3.86 3.08
CA GLY A 732 -4.42 3.18 2.77
C GLY A 732 -4.60 2.88 1.29
N PHE A 733 -3.56 3.08 0.49
CA PHE A 733 -3.55 2.82 -0.94
C PHE A 733 -2.12 2.63 -1.46
N ARG A 734 -2.00 2.06 -2.65
CA ARG A 734 -0.73 2.05 -3.36
C ARG A 734 -0.46 3.42 -3.98
N PRO A 735 0.65 4.11 -3.67
CA PRO A 735 0.91 5.43 -4.24
C PRO A 735 1.21 5.37 -5.76
N ALA A 736 0.66 6.32 -6.51
CA ALA A 736 1.10 6.69 -7.86
C ALA A 736 2.11 7.86 -7.83
N TRP A 737 1.90 8.78 -6.89
CA TRP A 737 2.69 9.99 -6.72
C TRP A 737 2.78 10.38 -5.24
N LEU A 738 3.94 10.90 -4.83
CA LEU A 738 4.24 11.31 -3.47
C LEU A 738 5.12 12.55 -3.48
N MET A 739 4.75 13.57 -2.71
CA MET A 739 5.61 14.73 -2.40
C MET A 739 5.81 14.85 -0.90
N ILE A 740 7.05 15.01 -0.47
CA ILE A 740 7.49 15.05 0.92
C ILE A 740 8.20 16.37 1.21
N LYS A 741 8.02 16.89 2.43
CA LYS A 741 8.78 18.03 2.95
C LYS A 741 9.00 17.89 4.44
N SER A 742 10.26 18.00 4.90
CA SER A 742 10.48 18.25 6.32
C SER A 742 9.92 19.63 6.67
N TYR A 743 8.99 19.65 7.63
CA TYR A 743 8.34 20.90 8.05
C TYR A 743 9.07 21.56 9.21
N ASP A 744 9.98 20.87 9.89
CA ASP A 744 10.73 21.38 11.04
C ASP A 744 12.22 21.62 10.75
N GLN A 745 12.70 21.27 9.55
CA GLN A 745 14.09 21.49 9.11
C GLN A 745 14.19 22.15 7.74
N THR A 746 15.37 22.70 7.44
CA THR A 746 15.66 23.35 6.15
C THR A 746 16.00 22.31 5.08
N ARG A 747 15.01 21.87 4.30
CA ARG A 747 15.06 20.74 3.34
C ARG A 747 14.19 20.97 2.11
N ASN A 748 14.46 20.23 1.05
CA ASN A 748 13.72 20.34 -0.22
C ASN A 748 12.33 19.69 -0.15
N TRP A 749 11.52 19.98 -1.18
CA TRP A 749 10.25 19.31 -1.44
C TRP A 749 10.47 18.16 -2.43
N THR A 750 10.65 16.94 -1.95
CA THR A 750 11.03 15.78 -2.80
C THR A 750 9.82 15.07 -3.38
N ILE A 751 9.86 14.74 -4.68
CA ILE A 751 8.77 14.10 -5.44
C ILE A 751 9.20 12.76 -6.01
N PHE A 752 8.42 11.72 -5.70
CA PHE A 752 8.46 10.38 -6.29
C PHE A 752 7.20 10.10 -7.10
N ASP A 753 7.34 9.32 -8.17
CA ASP A 753 6.18 8.75 -8.87
C ASP A 753 6.49 7.41 -9.52
N ASN A 754 5.43 6.64 -9.73
CA ASN A 754 5.50 5.25 -10.15
C ASN A 754 5.67 5.06 -11.67
N LYS A 755 5.87 6.16 -12.43
CA LYS A 755 6.10 6.10 -13.89
C LYS A 755 7.55 6.36 -14.24
N ARG A 756 8.24 7.28 -13.55
CA ARG A 756 9.68 7.54 -13.74
C ARG A 756 10.54 6.35 -13.30
N THR A 757 10.17 5.73 -12.18
CA THR A 757 10.78 4.47 -11.70
C THR A 757 9.66 3.46 -11.43
N PRO A 758 9.35 2.56 -12.38
CA PRO A 758 8.12 1.76 -12.36
C PRO A 758 8.16 0.54 -11.45
N PHE A 759 9.27 0.27 -10.77
CA PHE A 759 9.41 -0.86 -9.85
C PHE A 759 10.19 -0.45 -8.61
N ASN A 760 10.02 -1.23 -7.55
CA ASN A 760 10.88 -1.17 -6.36
C ASN A 760 12.22 -1.83 -6.70
N LEU A 761 13.37 -1.37 -6.22
CA LEU A 761 13.56 -0.14 -5.45
C LEU A 761 13.40 1.11 -6.32
N MET A 762 12.61 2.08 -5.86
CA MET A 762 12.51 3.38 -6.52
C MET A 762 13.64 4.28 -6.05
N ASN A 763 14.44 4.79 -6.98
CA ASN A 763 15.58 5.67 -6.67
C ASN A 763 15.57 7.00 -7.42
N GLY A 764 14.57 7.25 -8.27
CA GLY A 764 14.42 8.47 -9.06
C GLY A 764 13.54 9.51 -8.36
N HIS A 765 14.02 10.74 -8.22
CA HIS A 765 13.28 11.83 -7.56
C HIS A 765 13.53 13.20 -8.20
N LEU A 766 12.65 14.15 -7.89
CA LEU A 766 12.72 15.56 -8.29
C LEU A 766 12.46 16.45 -7.08
N HIS A 767 12.85 17.72 -7.14
CA HIS A 767 12.50 18.70 -6.10
C HIS A 767 11.57 19.79 -6.63
N ALA A 768 10.38 19.94 -6.03
CA ALA A 768 9.40 20.95 -6.44
C ALA A 768 9.96 22.38 -6.40
N ASN A 769 10.89 22.63 -5.48
CA ASN A 769 11.51 23.93 -5.23
C ASN A 769 12.80 24.16 -6.02
N ALA A 770 13.19 23.27 -6.95
CA ALA A 770 14.43 23.38 -7.72
C ALA A 770 14.21 23.24 -9.23
N SER A 771 15.23 23.59 -10.02
CA SER A 771 15.24 23.44 -11.47
C SER A 771 16.04 22.22 -11.95
N VAL A 772 16.69 21.51 -11.03
CA VAL A 772 17.56 20.35 -11.32
C VAL A 772 16.79 19.28 -12.10
N SER A 773 17.48 18.59 -12.99
CA SER A 773 16.95 17.44 -13.74
C SER A 773 16.63 16.25 -12.82
N ASP A 774 16.13 15.15 -13.37
CA ASP A 774 15.89 13.91 -12.59
C ASP A 774 17.16 13.55 -11.78
N GLN A 775 16.99 13.31 -10.48
CA GLN A 775 18.07 12.86 -9.60
C GLN A 775 17.89 11.37 -9.31
N THR A 776 18.99 10.65 -9.04
CA THR A 776 18.96 9.21 -8.74
C THR A 776 19.93 8.83 -7.63
N GLY A 777 19.52 7.92 -6.74
CA GLY A 777 20.43 7.18 -5.84
C GLY A 777 20.64 7.78 -4.45
N ASP A 778 20.35 9.07 -4.25
CA ASP A 778 20.46 9.69 -2.92
C ASP A 778 19.22 9.43 -2.05
N ASP A 779 18.05 9.27 -2.68
CA ASP A 779 16.78 9.07 -2.01
C ASP A 779 16.04 7.85 -2.61
N GLU A 780 15.85 6.84 -1.78
CA GLU A 780 15.41 5.50 -2.18
C GLU A 780 14.18 5.08 -1.37
N ILE A 781 13.17 4.56 -2.05
CA ILE A 781 11.86 4.25 -1.47
C ILE A 781 11.22 3.04 -2.14
N ASP A 782 10.38 2.31 -1.40
CA ASP A 782 9.41 1.38 -1.96
C ASP A 782 8.02 2.00 -1.95
N PHE A 783 7.30 1.86 -3.05
CA PHE A 783 5.84 1.95 -3.05
C PHE A 783 5.25 0.57 -2.82
N LEU A 784 4.26 0.48 -1.93
CA LEU A 784 3.65 -0.76 -1.44
C LEU A 784 2.13 -0.65 -1.62
N SER A 785 1.42 -1.77 -1.54
CA SER A 785 -0.04 -1.87 -1.68
C SER A 785 -0.84 -0.97 -0.73
N ASN A 786 -0.24 -0.59 0.40
CA ASN A 786 -0.88 0.18 1.47
C ASN A 786 -0.11 1.44 1.89
N GLY A 787 0.99 1.80 1.22
CA GLY A 787 1.84 2.89 1.66
C GLY A 787 3.20 2.94 0.98
N PHE A 788 4.18 3.42 1.72
CA PHE A 788 5.57 3.50 1.26
C PHE A 788 6.56 3.22 2.40
N LYS A 789 7.78 2.81 2.03
CA LYS A 789 8.86 2.45 2.96
C LYS A 789 10.17 3.05 2.48
N PHE A 790 10.81 3.86 3.32
CA PHE A 790 12.12 4.42 2.97
C PHE A 790 13.22 3.36 2.99
N ARG A 791 14.13 3.51 2.03
CA ARG A 791 15.31 2.67 1.82
C ARG A 791 16.61 3.47 1.87
N SER A 792 16.50 4.78 2.06
CA SER A 792 17.57 5.73 2.36
C SER A 792 17.39 6.35 3.75
N GLY A 793 18.48 6.88 4.31
CA GLY A 793 18.45 7.78 5.47
C GLY A 793 18.57 9.26 5.08
N ASP A 794 18.12 9.63 3.88
CA ASP A 794 18.36 10.95 3.31
C ASP A 794 17.70 12.07 4.11
N ALA A 795 18.34 13.24 4.12
CA ALA A 795 17.90 14.34 4.94
C ALA A 795 16.60 14.99 4.45
N ASP A 796 16.31 14.92 3.14
CA ASP A 796 15.11 15.48 2.53
C ASP A 796 13.86 14.59 2.74
N SER A 797 14.02 13.31 3.14
CA SER A 797 12.91 12.36 3.24
C SER A 797 12.86 11.49 4.51
N ASN A 798 13.96 11.08 5.11
CA ASN A 798 13.94 10.09 6.20
C ASN A 798 15.09 10.27 7.21
N TYR A 799 15.46 11.49 7.57
CA TYR A 799 16.49 11.71 8.58
C TYR A 799 15.98 11.43 10.00
N SER A 800 16.88 10.97 10.86
CA SER A 800 16.57 10.68 12.26
C SER A 800 16.01 11.91 12.98
N ASN A 801 14.82 11.76 13.58
CA ASN A 801 14.10 12.76 14.37
C ASN A 801 13.63 14.01 13.60
N PHE A 802 13.70 14.01 12.27
CA PHE A 802 13.08 15.06 11.47
C PHE A 802 11.61 14.73 11.24
N ASN A 803 10.74 15.74 11.22
CA ASN A 803 9.33 15.55 10.99
C ASN A 803 8.95 16.02 9.58
N TYR A 804 8.20 15.17 8.90
CA TYR A 804 7.85 15.33 7.49
C TYR A 804 6.34 15.39 7.33
N ILE A 805 5.90 16.28 6.44
CA ILE A 805 4.57 16.22 5.85
C ILE A 805 4.67 15.60 4.46
N TYR A 806 3.59 14.97 4.01
CA TYR A 806 3.47 14.49 2.65
C TYR A 806 2.09 14.75 2.05
N LEU A 807 2.04 14.81 0.72
CA LEU A 807 0.84 14.71 -0.11
C LEU A 807 1.02 13.52 -1.06
N ALA A 808 0.05 12.61 -1.09
CA ALA A 808 0.10 11.40 -1.91
C ALA A 808 -1.21 11.18 -2.68
N PHE A 809 -1.11 10.59 -3.88
CA PHE A 809 -2.24 10.16 -4.72
C PHE A 809 -2.10 8.68 -5.07
N ALA A 810 -3.22 7.98 -5.13
CA ALA A 810 -3.29 6.54 -5.33
C ALA A 810 -3.10 6.14 -6.79
N GLU A 811 -2.47 4.98 -6.97
CA GLU A 811 -2.61 4.13 -8.14
C GLU A 811 -3.80 3.18 -7.95
N GLN A 812 -3.92 2.59 -6.75
CA GLN A 812 -4.98 1.64 -6.40
C GLN A 812 -5.32 1.73 -4.90
N PRO A 813 -6.60 1.75 -4.50
CA PRO A 813 -7.00 1.67 -3.11
C PRO A 813 -6.64 0.31 -2.49
N PHE A 814 -6.19 0.28 -1.23
CA PHE A 814 -5.64 -0.94 -0.61
C PHE A 814 -6.65 -2.10 -0.54
N LYS A 815 -7.96 -1.79 -0.40
CA LYS A 815 -9.03 -2.79 -0.41
C LYS A 815 -8.96 -3.77 -1.58
N TYR A 816 -8.50 -3.30 -2.73
CA TYR A 816 -8.42 -4.09 -3.96
C TYR A 816 -6.99 -4.21 -4.51
N SER A 817 -6.01 -3.57 -3.88
CA SER A 817 -4.64 -3.47 -4.41
C SER A 817 -3.95 -4.84 -4.43
N ASN A 818 -3.25 -5.13 -5.53
CA ASN A 818 -2.28 -6.23 -5.55
C ASN A 818 -1.04 -5.85 -4.73
N ALA A 819 -0.08 -6.75 -4.57
CA ALA A 819 1.25 -6.40 -4.06
C ALA A 819 2.14 -5.80 -5.18
N ARG A 820 3.08 -4.90 -4.81
CA ARG A 820 3.95 -4.18 -5.78
C ARG A 820 5.37 -4.71 -5.84
#